data_AF-A0A673X510-F1
#
_entry.id   AF-A0A673X510-F1
#
_cell.length_a   1.000
_cell.length_b   1.000
_cell.length_c   1.000
_cell.angle_alpha   90.00
_cell.angle_beta   90.00
_cell.angle_gamma   90.00
#
_symmetry.space_group_name_H-M   'P 1'
#
loop_
_entity.id
_entity.type
_entity.pdbx_description
1 polymer ?
#
loop_
_entity_poly.entity_id
_entity_poly.type
_entity_poly.pdbx_seq_one_letter_code
_entity_poly.pdbx_strand_id
1 'polypeptide(L)'
;MEKAPEAPVSDPVPALIQTPTPCPASNIPSRSLLEWRKRVKSEYMRLRQLKRFKNAEEVKALFMSNRQKIEERTNLLNEEWSKLRIQSVPLSTPGGALPGKKLCMVEFGFPAFKAQAVAMRPLTTVAGIPFMYSWSPLQQNFMVEDETFLHNIPYMGDEVLEQDEAFLEELIDNYDGVHGDREGGFINDEIFKELVEALSQYSDQEEEEEEEEAAEEKGGKEEEETGVRKSNGEGTEEAKVGPTAFFRRKRRSVIEVRDLAAKKKIPHDKIFTAIASMFPYKGTTEELKEKYKDLLEPPSPVKLPPLCTPNIDGPFAKSVQREQSLHSFHTLFCRRCFKYDCFLHPFHATPNVYKRKSKEIRMETEPCGLDCFLLQKGAKEFADQEMPRSQRSRRRRRQPRPPSSSCPGPSGTTEEAKEVDSDHETTSSSESNSRCQTPTKLCPGEEHEEQVEPPVQWSGAEESLFRVLHGTYYNNFCSIARLISTKTCKQVYEFAVKEVLIHRVPLEDGGNSPQKKKRKHRLWAKIQLKKDNSSNQVYNYQPCDHPDHPCDSSCPCVMTQNFCEKFCQCEHECQNRFPGCRCKTQCNTKQCPCYLAVRECDPDLCMTCGAADHWDSKVVSCKNCSIQRGLKKHLLLAPSNVAGWGTFIKESVQKNEFISEYCGEVRLHKTVERSFRYHVMGYSWVWGLYNFVVDATRKGNKIRFANHSVNPNCYAKVVMVNGDHRIGIFAKRAILQGEELFFDYRYSQDDALKYVGIEREVDVA
;
A
#
# COMPACT_ATOMS: atom_id res chain seq x y z
N MET A 1 26.68 65.14 9.77
CA MET A 1 25.59 66.13 9.93
C MET A 1 24.31 65.38 9.63
N GLU A 2 23.32 65.23 10.52
CA GLU A 2 23.15 65.75 11.89
C GLU A 2 22.71 64.64 12.86
N LYS A 3 22.67 64.95 14.17
CA LYS A 3 22.24 64.03 15.25
C LYS A 3 20.71 63.95 15.35
N ALA A 4 20.21 62.80 15.82
CA ALA A 4 18.92 62.67 16.51
C ALA A 4 19.17 62.27 17.99
N PRO A 5 18.25 62.57 18.93
CA PRO A 5 18.55 62.59 20.36
C PRO A 5 18.35 61.26 21.10
N GLU A 6 18.98 61.14 22.27
CA GLU A 6 18.88 60.02 23.21
C GLU A 6 17.57 60.06 24.03
N ALA A 7 17.11 58.88 24.46
CA ALA A 7 16.03 58.65 25.42
C ALA A 7 16.53 57.68 26.52
N PRO A 8 15.94 57.68 27.73
CA PRO A 8 16.67 57.31 28.94
C PRO A 8 16.80 55.79 29.19
N VAL A 9 17.88 55.44 29.89
CA VAL A 9 18.17 54.10 30.40
C VAL A 9 17.20 53.75 31.54
N SER A 10 16.64 52.54 31.50
CA SER A 10 15.84 51.96 32.58
C SER A 10 16.53 50.70 33.15
N ASP A 11 16.59 50.60 34.48
CA ASP A 11 17.28 49.53 35.20
C ASP A 11 16.72 48.11 34.91
N PRO A 12 17.55 47.06 35.03
CA PRO A 12 17.12 45.68 34.83
C PRO A 12 16.26 45.17 35.99
N VAL A 13 15.05 44.71 35.66
CA VAL A 13 14.15 44.01 36.59
C VAL A 13 14.75 42.64 36.97
N PRO A 14 14.65 42.18 38.23
CA PRO A 14 15.28 40.93 38.65
C PRO A 14 14.74 39.71 37.90
N ALA A 15 15.63 38.87 37.38
CA ALA A 15 15.26 37.61 36.76
C ALA A 15 14.62 36.68 37.81
N LEU A 16 13.37 36.27 37.56
CA LEU A 16 12.75 35.17 38.30
C LEU A 16 13.58 33.90 38.10
N ILE A 17 14.08 33.34 39.19
CA ILE A 17 14.80 32.07 39.21
C ILE A 17 13.80 30.97 38.81
N GLN A 18 13.75 30.64 37.52
CA GLN A 18 13.16 29.39 37.08
C GLN A 18 14.08 28.27 37.53
N THR A 19 13.56 27.41 38.41
CA THR A 19 14.22 26.16 38.77
C THR A 19 14.52 25.36 37.51
N PRO A 20 15.73 24.79 37.34
CA PRO A 20 16.03 24.03 36.14
C PRO A 20 15.09 22.83 36.05
N THR A 21 14.24 22.83 35.01
CA THR A 21 13.58 21.61 34.56
C THR A 21 14.66 20.56 34.28
N PRO A 22 14.57 19.35 34.86
CA PRO A 22 15.57 18.33 34.61
C PRO A 22 15.58 18.00 33.12
N CYS A 23 16.77 17.97 32.52
CA CYS A 23 16.97 17.44 31.18
C CYS A 23 16.34 16.05 31.09
N PRO A 24 15.78 15.64 29.92
CA PRO A 24 15.46 14.24 29.71
C PRO A 24 16.72 13.43 29.97
N ALA A 25 16.68 12.54 30.96
CA ALA A 25 17.85 11.79 31.37
C ALA A 25 18.41 11.06 30.16
N SER A 26 19.69 11.32 29.85
CA SER A 26 20.45 10.48 28.95
C SER A 26 20.27 9.03 29.38
N ASN A 27 19.97 8.15 28.42
CA ASN A 27 19.81 6.71 28.66
C ASN A 27 21.16 6.10 29.09
N ILE A 28 21.55 6.32 30.35
CA ILE A 28 22.50 5.49 31.06
C ILE A 28 21.73 4.21 31.34
N PRO A 29 22.08 3.07 30.71
CA PRO A 29 21.37 1.83 30.95
C PRO A 29 21.47 1.48 32.43
N SER A 30 20.40 0.94 33.01
CA SER A 30 20.49 0.35 34.35
C SER A 30 21.67 -0.64 34.36
N ARG A 31 22.34 -0.77 35.51
CA ARG A 31 23.51 -1.67 35.64
C ARG A 31 23.20 -3.08 35.11
N SER A 32 21.99 -3.55 35.41
CA SER A 32 21.41 -4.79 34.87
C SER A 32 21.25 -4.81 33.34
N LEU A 33 20.78 -3.74 32.67
CA LEU A 33 20.61 -3.75 31.22
C LEU A 33 21.96 -3.79 30.47
N LEU A 34 23.02 -3.21 31.06
CA LEU A 34 24.39 -3.33 30.54
C LEU A 34 24.94 -4.76 30.69
N GLU A 35 24.60 -5.45 31.78
CA GLU A 35 24.94 -6.85 32.03
C GLU A 35 24.16 -7.79 31.09
N TRP A 36 22.85 -7.58 30.93
CA TRP A 36 22.02 -8.30 29.96
C TRP A 36 22.49 -8.08 28.51
N ARG A 37 22.91 -6.87 28.12
CA ARG A 37 23.57 -6.63 26.81
C ARG A 37 24.84 -7.48 26.63
N LYS A 38 25.69 -7.60 27.65
CA LYS A 38 26.89 -8.46 27.61
C LYS A 38 26.53 -9.95 27.51
N ARG A 39 25.51 -10.41 28.26
CA ARG A 39 24.98 -11.78 28.20
C ARG A 39 24.42 -12.10 26.81
N VAL A 40 23.58 -11.23 26.24
CA VAL A 40 23.06 -11.32 24.86
C VAL A 40 24.21 -11.45 23.85
N LYS A 41 25.25 -10.62 23.95
CA LYS A 41 26.41 -10.66 23.03
C LYS A 41 27.22 -11.96 23.17
N SER A 42 27.45 -12.42 24.40
CA SER A 42 28.15 -13.69 24.67
C SER A 42 27.39 -14.88 24.10
N GLU A 43 26.10 -14.96 24.40
CA GLU A 43 25.25 -16.08 24.02
C GLU A 43 24.98 -16.14 22.52
N TYR A 44 24.76 -14.98 21.88
CA TYR A 44 24.72 -14.86 20.42
C TYR A 44 26.00 -15.38 19.76
N MET A 45 27.19 -15.04 20.30
CA MET A 45 28.46 -15.53 19.77
C MET A 45 28.63 -17.05 20.00
N ARG A 46 28.21 -17.58 21.16
CA ARG A 46 28.22 -19.02 21.47
C ARG A 46 27.33 -19.81 20.52
N LEU A 47 26.07 -19.39 20.33
CA LEU A 47 25.11 -20.02 19.41
C LEU A 47 25.59 -19.94 17.96
N ARG A 48 26.14 -18.79 17.53
CA ARG A 48 26.69 -18.62 16.18
C ARG A 48 27.90 -19.54 15.93
N GLN A 49 28.77 -19.73 16.92
CA GLN A 49 29.86 -20.71 16.83
C GLN A 49 29.32 -22.16 16.80
N LEU A 50 28.39 -22.50 17.69
CA LEU A 50 27.79 -23.84 17.76
C LEU A 50 27.07 -24.23 16.45
N LYS A 51 26.26 -23.33 15.88
CA LYS A 51 25.67 -23.52 14.55
C LYS A 51 26.73 -23.62 13.47
N ARG A 52 27.77 -22.77 13.49
CA ARG A 52 28.87 -22.87 12.51
C ARG A 52 29.56 -24.24 12.54
N PHE A 53 29.73 -24.85 13.72
CA PHE A 53 30.29 -26.21 13.83
C PHE A 53 29.30 -27.29 13.39
N LYS A 54 28.04 -27.28 13.85
CA LYS A 54 27.01 -28.25 13.41
C LYS A 54 26.81 -28.21 11.89
N ASN A 55 26.66 -27.02 11.34
CA ASN A 55 26.44 -26.81 9.91
C ASN A 55 27.72 -27.04 9.09
N ALA A 56 28.91 -27.19 9.69
CA ALA A 56 30.14 -27.43 8.93
C ALA A 56 30.13 -28.80 8.22
N GLU A 57 29.57 -29.83 8.86
CA GLU A 57 29.46 -31.16 8.26
C GLU A 57 28.40 -31.19 7.14
N GLU A 58 27.26 -30.54 7.37
CA GLU A 58 26.20 -30.36 6.37
C GLU A 58 26.68 -29.53 5.17
N VAL A 59 27.33 -28.39 5.41
CA VAL A 59 27.93 -27.55 4.35
C VAL A 59 29.02 -28.32 3.61
N LYS A 60 29.81 -29.18 4.27
CA LYS A 60 30.78 -30.06 3.60
C LYS A 60 30.08 -31.08 2.69
N ALA A 61 28.98 -31.70 3.14
CA ALA A 61 28.18 -32.60 2.32
C ALA A 61 27.54 -31.87 1.10
N LEU A 62 26.95 -30.70 1.33
CA LEU A 62 26.42 -29.83 0.28
C LEU A 62 27.52 -29.38 -0.71
N PHE A 63 28.73 -29.08 -0.22
CA PHE A 63 29.87 -28.72 -1.06
C PHE A 63 30.33 -29.89 -1.93
N MET A 64 30.37 -31.12 -1.40
CA MET A 64 30.68 -32.32 -2.20
C MET A 64 29.59 -32.59 -3.26
N SER A 65 28.31 -32.46 -2.90
CA SER A 65 27.20 -32.58 -3.87
C SER A 65 27.25 -31.49 -4.95
N ASN A 66 27.57 -30.25 -4.58
CA ASN A 66 27.73 -29.15 -5.53
C ASN A 66 28.98 -29.34 -6.41
N ARG A 67 30.06 -29.90 -5.85
CA ARG A 67 31.28 -30.23 -6.61
C ARG A 67 31.00 -31.27 -7.70
N GLN A 68 30.22 -32.30 -7.40
CA GLN A 68 29.77 -33.26 -8.42
C GLN A 68 28.96 -32.57 -9.53
N LYS A 69 28.00 -31.70 -9.20
CA LYS A 69 27.23 -30.92 -10.19
C LYS A 69 28.11 -29.99 -11.03
N ILE A 70 29.18 -29.43 -10.44
CA ILE A 70 30.18 -28.65 -11.17
C ILE A 70 30.95 -29.56 -12.13
N GLU A 71 31.44 -30.71 -11.68
CA GLU A 71 32.17 -31.66 -12.53
C GLU A 71 31.33 -32.16 -13.70
N GLU A 72 30.08 -32.56 -13.47
CA GLU A 72 29.12 -32.97 -14.51
C GLU A 72 28.93 -31.86 -15.57
N ARG A 73 28.66 -30.61 -15.13
CA ARG A 73 28.49 -29.47 -16.04
C ARG A 73 29.77 -29.09 -16.77
N THR A 74 30.91 -29.10 -16.08
CA THR A 74 32.22 -28.78 -16.68
C THR A 74 32.63 -29.85 -17.68
N ASN A 75 32.32 -31.13 -17.43
CA ASN A 75 32.57 -32.20 -18.39
C ASN A 75 31.73 -32.04 -19.67
N LEU A 76 30.45 -31.68 -19.57
CA LEU A 76 29.62 -31.36 -20.74
C LEU A 76 30.19 -30.17 -21.54
N LEU A 77 30.54 -29.08 -20.86
CA LEU A 77 31.16 -27.89 -21.50
C LEU A 77 32.52 -28.22 -22.13
N ASN A 78 33.33 -29.07 -21.51
CA ASN A 78 34.59 -29.54 -22.07
C ASN A 78 34.37 -30.45 -23.29
N GLU A 79 33.34 -31.29 -23.29
CA GLU A 79 32.99 -32.13 -24.43
C GLU A 79 32.52 -31.27 -25.62
N GLU A 80 31.67 -30.26 -25.37
CA GLU A 80 31.29 -29.25 -26.36
C GLU A 80 32.52 -28.50 -26.90
N TRP A 81 33.39 -28.00 -26.02
CA TRP A 81 34.61 -27.30 -26.41
C TRP A 81 35.58 -28.17 -27.22
N SER A 82 35.71 -29.46 -26.87
CA SER A 82 36.59 -30.40 -27.58
C SER A 82 36.18 -30.66 -29.04
N LYS A 83 34.90 -30.45 -29.36
CA LYS A 83 34.34 -30.55 -30.72
C LYS A 83 34.64 -29.30 -31.55
N LEU A 84 34.98 -28.17 -30.93
CA LEU A 84 35.29 -26.91 -31.61
C LEU A 84 36.75 -26.86 -32.05
N ARG A 85 36.98 -26.66 -33.35
CA ARG A 85 38.32 -26.37 -33.91
C ARG A 85 38.51 -24.86 -34.07
N ILE A 86 38.86 -24.19 -32.97
CA ILE A 86 39.12 -22.75 -32.96
C ILE A 86 40.53 -22.48 -33.52
N GLN A 87 40.63 -21.57 -34.48
CA GLN A 87 41.92 -21.13 -35.03
C GLN A 87 42.69 -20.32 -33.95
N SER A 88 43.96 -20.65 -33.74
CA SER A 88 44.82 -19.88 -32.83
C SER A 88 45.05 -18.46 -33.38
N VAL A 89 45.14 -17.47 -32.47
CA VAL A 89 45.36 -16.08 -32.85
C VAL A 89 46.75 -15.95 -33.48
N PRO A 90 46.86 -15.53 -34.76
CA PRO A 90 48.16 -15.35 -35.38
C PRO A 90 48.86 -14.13 -34.78
N LEU A 91 50.16 -14.25 -34.52
CA LEU A 91 50.99 -13.09 -34.19
C LEU A 91 50.91 -12.08 -35.34
N SER A 92 50.60 -10.83 -35.03
CA SER A 92 50.61 -9.75 -36.02
C SER A 92 52.05 -9.54 -36.49
N THR A 93 52.37 -10.05 -37.67
CA THR A 93 53.70 -9.94 -38.26
C THR A 93 54.08 -8.47 -38.47
N PRO A 94 55.35 -8.09 -38.30
CA PRO A 94 55.86 -6.76 -38.61
C PRO A 94 55.99 -6.57 -40.14
N GLY A 95 54.87 -6.72 -40.85
CA GLY A 95 54.75 -6.54 -42.29
C GLY A 95 54.87 -5.06 -42.68
N GLY A 96 56.11 -4.60 -42.78
CA GLY A 96 56.47 -3.24 -43.18
C GLY A 96 56.21 -2.20 -42.10
N ALA A 97 57.28 -1.57 -41.62
CA ALA A 97 57.19 -0.32 -40.87
C ALA A 97 56.74 0.82 -41.81
N LEU A 98 55.43 0.86 -42.10
CA LEU A 98 54.81 2.00 -42.77
C LEU A 98 54.98 3.24 -41.86
N PRO A 99 55.63 4.32 -42.32
CA PRO A 99 55.87 5.50 -41.49
C PRO A 99 54.53 6.12 -41.09
N GLY A 100 54.22 6.10 -39.79
CA GLY A 100 52.99 6.65 -39.22
C GLY A 100 52.19 5.73 -38.29
N LYS A 101 52.49 4.41 -38.22
CA LYS A 101 51.85 3.53 -37.22
C LYS A 101 52.48 3.71 -35.84
N LYS A 102 51.66 4.04 -34.83
CA LYS A 102 52.10 4.08 -33.42
C LYS A 102 52.46 2.66 -32.94
N LEU A 103 53.52 2.53 -32.17
CA LEU A 103 53.97 1.29 -31.54
C LEU A 103 53.56 1.25 -30.07
N CYS A 104 53.20 0.07 -29.57
CA CYS A 104 53.10 -0.22 -28.15
C CYS A 104 54.40 -0.94 -27.73
N MET A 105 55.05 -0.42 -26.70
CA MET A 105 56.21 -1.03 -26.07
C MET A 105 55.76 -1.79 -24.82
N VAL A 106 56.20 -3.04 -24.68
CA VAL A 106 56.01 -3.84 -23.47
C VAL A 106 57.38 -4.15 -22.88
N GLU A 107 57.64 -3.63 -21.70
CA GLU A 107 58.86 -3.88 -20.92
C GLU A 107 58.61 -5.00 -19.91
N PHE A 108 59.67 -5.76 -19.60
CA PHE A 108 59.60 -6.91 -18.70
C PHE A 108 60.49 -6.66 -17.48
N GLY A 109 59.98 -6.92 -16.27
CA GLY A 109 60.75 -6.85 -15.03
C GLY A 109 61.85 -7.91 -14.88
N PHE A 110 62.06 -8.74 -15.91
CA PHE A 110 63.07 -9.80 -15.94
C PHE A 110 64.25 -9.35 -16.82
N PRO A 111 65.48 -9.17 -16.30
CA PRO A 111 66.61 -8.65 -17.08
C PRO A 111 67.00 -9.48 -18.32
N ALA A 112 66.60 -10.75 -18.38
CA ALA A 112 66.85 -11.63 -19.51
C ALA A 112 65.86 -11.43 -20.70
N PHE A 113 64.72 -10.76 -20.48
CA PHE A 113 63.70 -10.53 -21.51
C PHE A 113 63.83 -9.12 -22.09
N LYS A 114 64.13 -9.04 -23.39
CA LYS A 114 64.15 -7.77 -24.12
C LYS A 114 62.73 -7.23 -24.28
N ALA A 115 62.59 -5.91 -24.17
CA ALA A 115 61.33 -5.22 -24.43
C ALA A 115 60.83 -5.54 -25.86
N GLN A 116 59.50 -5.68 -26.00
CA GLN A 116 58.86 -6.02 -27.26
C GLN A 116 58.06 -4.83 -27.80
N ALA A 117 58.18 -4.58 -29.10
CA ALA A 117 57.47 -3.52 -29.81
C ALA A 117 56.43 -4.15 -30.76
N VAL A 118 55.16 -3.78 -30.62
CA VAL A 118 54.08 -4.25 -31.50
C VAL A 118 53.33 -3.04 -32.08
N ALA A 119 53.02 -3.07 -33.38
CA ALA A 119 52.24 -2.01 -34.00
C ALA A 119 50.80 -1.98 -33.45
N MET A 120 50.37 -0.84 -32.93
CA MET A 120 49.00 -0.68 -32.44
C MET A 120 48.03 -0.66 -33.62
N ARG A 121 46.98 -1.48 -33.53
CA ARG A 121 45.84 -1.42 -34.44
C ARG A 121 44.79 -0.49 -33.84
N PRO A 122 44.56 0.71 -34.38
CA PRO A 122 43.50 1.58 -33.88
C PRO A 122 42.15 0.91 -34.12
N LEU A 123 41.29 0.94 -33.10
CA LEU A 123 39.88 0.62 -33.26
C LEU A 123 39.19 1.79 -33.98
N THR A 124 38.25 1.48 -34.87
CA THR A 124 37.45 2.51 -35.55
C THR A 124 36.55 3.23 -34.55
N THR A 125 36.48 4.56 -34.65
CA THR A 125 35.62 5.38 -33.79
C THR A 125 34.16 4.94 -33.88
N VAL A 126 33.57 4.56 -32.75
CA VAL A 126 32.13 4.28 -32.61
C VAL A 126 31.49 5.49 -31.95
N ALA A 127 30.36 5.96 -32.48
CA ALA A 127 29.63 7.07 -31.88
C ALA A 127 29.07 6.66 -30.51
N GLY A 128 29.47 7.38 -29.46
CA GLY A 128 28.88 7.22 -28.13
C GLY A 128 27.44 7.74 -28.10
N ILE A 129 26.58 7.04 -27.36
CA ILE A 129 25.25 7.55 -27.01
C ILE A 129 25.32 8.33 -25.69
N PRO A 130 24.45 9.32 -25.46
CA PRO A 130 24.40 10.02 -24.18
C PRO A 130 24.07 9.06 -23.03
N PHE A 131 24.65 9.31 -21.86
CA PHE A 131 24.50 8.46 -20.69
C PHE A 131 23.05 8.42 -20.18
N MET A 132 22.61 7.26 -19.68
CA MET A 132 21.26 7.05 -19.16
C MET A 132 21.24 5.88 -18.16
N TYR A 133 20.86 6.14 -16.92
CA TYR A 133 20.51 5.09 -15.96
C TYR A 133 19.20 4.40 -16.33
N SER A 134 19.03 3.15 -15.91
CA SER A 134 17.78 2.41 -16.07
C SER A 134 16.64 3.06 -15.27
N TRP A 135 15.44 3.07 -15.86
CA TRP A 135 14.24 3.63 -15.25
C TRP A 135 12.98 2.84 -15.64
N SER A 136 11.96 2.85 -14.78
CA SER A 136 10.69 2.16 -15.04
C SER A 136 9.65 3.09 -15.65
N PRO A 137 8.92 2.67 -16.71
CA PRO A 137 7.90 3.49 -17.35
C PRO A 137 6.59 3.56 -16.54
N LEU A 138 6.06 4.77 -16.38
CA LEU A 138 4.80 5.08 -15.71
C LEU A 138 3.75 5.64 -16.68
N GLN A 139 2.47 5.40 -16.35
CA GLN A 139 1.30 6.06 -16.97
C GLN A 139 0.55 6.98 -16.00
N GLN A 140 0.84 6.84 -14.70
CA GLN A 140 0.28 7.57 -13.58
C GLN A 140 1.37 7.66 -12.51
N ASN A 141 1.28 8.64 -11.62
CA ASN A 141 2.18 8.79 -10.48
C ASN A 141 2.14 7.58 -9.53
N PHE A 142 3.25 7.34 -8.83
CA PHE A 142 3.43 6.20 -7.92
C PHE A 142 3.90 6.70 -6.55
N MET A 143 3.09 6.60 -5.50
CA MET A 143 3.48 6.96 -4.13
C MET A 143 4.59 6.04 -3.62
N VAL A 144 5.60 6.60 -2.98
CA VAL A 144 6.70 5.87 -2.34
C VAL A 144 6.82 6.36 -0.90
N GLU A 145 6.94 5.42 0.02
CA GLU A 145 7.19 5.69 1.44
C GLU A 145 8.61 6.21 1.67
N ASP A 146 8.86 6.77 2.86
CA ASP A 146 10.11 7.43 3.16
C ASP A 146 11.22 6.42 3.47
N GLU A 147 12.34 6.47 2.71
CA GLU A 147 13.54 5.68 2.99
C GLU A 147 14.26 6.28 4.23
N THR A 148 14.07 5.70 5.41
CA THR A 148 14.67 6.19 6.68
C THR A 148 16.15 5.84 6.83
N PHE A 149 16.59 4.73 6.22
CA PHE A 149 17.98 4.28 6.22
C PHE A 149 18.59 4.34 4.81
N LEU A 150 19.86 4.75 4.73
CA LEU A 150 20.59 4.78 3.47
C LEU A 150 21.08 3.37 3.11
N HIS A 151 20.56 2.82 2.01
CA HIS A 151 20.86 1.44 1.60
C HIS A 151 22.17 1.27 0.81
N ASN A 152 22.71 2.37 0.28
CA ASN A 152 23.95 2.39 -0.49
C ASN A 152 24.55 3.79 -0.46
N ILE A 153 25.85 3.91 -0.19
CA ILE A 153 26.59 5.16 -0.32
C ILE A 153 26.95 5.34 -1.80
N PRO A 154 26.56 6.45 -2.46
CA PRO A 154 26.93 6.70 -3.85
C PRO A 154 28.45 6.81 -3.99
N TYR A 155 29.05 6.04 -4.92
CA TYR A 155 30.45 6.22 -5.28
C TYR A 155 30.60 7.40 -6.23
N MET A 156 31.50 8.33 -5.90
CA MET A 156 31.67 9.62 -6.60
C MET A 156 33.04 9.78 -7.28
N GLY A 157 33.89 8.76 -7.20
CA GLY A 157 35.31 8.86 -7.53
C GLY A 157 36.15 9.21 -6.30
N ASP A 158 37.31 8.57 -6.17
CA ASP A 158 38.21 8.76 -5.01
C ASP A 158 38.66 10.23 -4.91
N GLU A 159 38.92 10.87 -6.06
CA GLU A 159 39.32 12.27 -6.18
C GLU A 159 38.29 13.28 -5.61
N VAL A 160 37.00 12.93 -5.57
CA VAL A 160 35.93 13.77 -5.02
C VAL A 160 35.76 13.54 -3.53
N LEU A 161 35.93 12.29 -3.07
CA LEU A 161 35.88 11.93 -1.65
C LEU A 161 37.01 12.59 -0.85
N GLU A 162 38.18 12.78 -1.45
CA GLU A 162 39.31 13.50 -0.84
C GLU A 162 39.10 15.03 -0.75
N GLN A 163 38.10 15.61 -1.44
CA GLN A 163 37.89 17.07 -1.50
C GLN A 163 36.77 17.57 -0.58
N ASP A 164 35.79 16.74 -0.24
CA ASP A 164 34.61 17.13 0.53
C ASP A 164 34.15 16.01 1.48
N GLU A 165 34.93 15.76 2.54
CA GLU A 165 34.57 14.81 3.60
C GLU A 165 33.31 15.25 4.36
N ALA A 166 33.09 16.56 4.51
CA ALA A 166 31.92 17.13 5.20
C ALA A 166 30.60 16.76 4.51
N PHE A 167 30.58 16.69 3.17
CA PHE A 167 29.42 16.22 2.41
C PHE A 167 29.03 14.77 2.75
N LEU A 168 30.00 13.89 3.05
CA LEU A 168 29.70 12.49 3.41
C LEU A 168 29.11 12.40 4.82
N GLU A 169 29.59 13.21 5.77
CA GLU A 169 29.00 13.32 7.11
C GLU A 169 27.57 13.88 7.03
N GLU A 170 27.34 14.97 6.29
CA GLU A 170 26.00 15.56 6.10
C GLU A 170 25.02 14.57 5.45
N LEU A 171 25.50 13.77 4.49
CA LEU A 171 24.72 12.69 3.88
C LEU A 171 24.32 11.60 4.88
N ILE A 172 25.19 11.23 5.82
CA ILE A 172 24.89 10.21 6.84
C ILE A 172 23.92 10.78 7.88
N ASP A 173 24.14 12.01 8.36
CA ASP A 173 23.30 12.68 9.37
C ASP A 173 21.86 12.92 8.91
N ASN A 174 21.61 12.99 7.60
CA ASN A 174 20.26 13.13 7.04
C ASN A 174 19.42 11.83 7.07
N TYR A 175 20.01 10.69 7.46
CA TYR A 175 19.35 9.39 7.59
C TYR A 175 19.54 8.83 9.01
N ASP A 176 18.69 7.88 9.43
CA ASP A 176 18.81 7.21 10.74
C ASP A 176 19.99 6.21 10.80
N GLY A 177 20.90 6.25 9.83
CA GLY A 177 22.08 5.39 9.67
C GLY A 177 22.19 4.68 8.32
N VAL A 178 23.33 4.01 8.09
CA VAL A 178 23.63 3.28 6.85
C VAL A 178 23.36 1.78 6.99
N HIS A 179 22.77 1.16 5.97
CA HIS A 179 22.52 -0.28 5.96
C HIS A 179 23.83 -1.09 5.91
N GLY A 180 24.18 -1.72 7.03
CA GLY A 180 25.35 -2.60 7.16
C GLY A 180 26.36 -2.10 8.19
N ASP A 181 26.28 -0.83 8.58
CA ASP A 181 27.08 -0.25 9.65
C ASP A 181 26.50 -0.63 11.02
N ARG A 182 26.86 -1.84 11.51
CA ARG A 182 26.31 -2.41 12.75
C ARG A 182 27.34 -3.26 13.49
N GLU A 183 27.66 -2.85 14.72
CA GLU A 183 28.51 -3.61 15.66
C GLU A 183 27.93 -5.00 16.02
N GLY A 184 26.59 -5.13 15.98
CA GLY A 184 25.86 -6.38 16.12
C GLY A 184 25.66 -7.05 14.76
N GLY A 185 26.36 -8.15 14.53
CA GLY A 185 26.26 -8.94 13.29
C GLY A 185 24.86 -9.52 13.03
N PHE A 186 24.62 -9.98 11.81
CA PHE A 186 23.29 -10.42 11.36
C PHE A 186 22.69 -11.54 12.23
N ILE A 187 21.48 -11.31 12.74
CA ILE A 187 20.66 -12.32 13.42
C ILE A 187 19.52 -12.79 12.50
N ASN A 188 19.47 -14.10 12.21
CA ASN A 188 18.34 -14.73 11.53
C ASN A 188 17.29 -15.18 12.55
N ASP A 189 16.10 -15.54 12.07
CA ASP A 189 14.95 -15.79 12.96
C ASP A 189 15.10 -17.08 13.77
N GLU A 190 15.87 -18.05 13.27
CA GLU A 190 16.26 -19.26 14.02
C GLU A 190 17.23 -18.97 15.17
N ILE A 191 18.29 -18.18 14.92
CA ILE A 191 19.24 -17.76 15.96
C ILE A 191 18.54 -16.86 16.96
N PHE A 192 17.60 -16.01 16.52
CA PHE A 192 16.76 -15.21 17.42
C PHE A 192 15.93 -16.10 18.36
N LYS A 193 15.24 -17.13 17.83
CA LYS A 193 14.50 -18.09 18.67
C LYS A 193 15.42 -18.80 19.67
N GLU A 194 16.55 -19.35 19.22
CA GLU A 194 17.51 -20.04 20.09
C GLU A 194 18.16 -19.10 21.11
N LEU A 195 18.39 -17.84 20.76
CA LEU A 195 18.94 -16.82 21.66
C LEU A 195 17.95 -16.46 22.76
N VAL A 196 16.66 -16.26 22.43
CA VAL A 196 15.60 -16.03 23.43
C VAL A 196 15.44 -17.26 24.33
N GLU A 197 15.45 -18.48 23.77
CA GLU A 197 15.36 -19.72 24.56
C GLU A 197 16.58 -19.92 25.49
N ALA A 198 17.79 -19.61 25.03
CA ALA A 198 19.00 -19.71 25.85
C ALA A 198 19.06 -18.63 26.95
N LEU A 199 18.60 -17.39 26.65
CA LEU A 199 18.55 -16.31 27.65
C LEU A 199 17.46 -16.55 28.71
N SER A 200 16.38 -17.25 28.38
CA SER A 200 15.37 -17.67 29.35
C SER A 200 15.94 -18.65 30.38
N GLN A 201 16.84 -19.56 29.98
CA GLN A 201 17.47 -20.50 30.92
C GLN A 201 18.33 -19.80 31.98
N TYR A 202 18.84 -18.60 31.68
CA TYR A 202 19.57 -17.78 32.65
C TYR A 202 18.63 -16.96 33.56
N SER A 203 17.45 -16.54 33.12
CA SER A 203 16.47 -15.92 34.03
C SER A 203 15.87 -16.94 34.98
N ASP A 204 15.60 -18.16 34.49
CA ASP A 204 15.04 -19.24 35.30
C ASP A 204 16.05 -19.65 36.42
N GLN A 205 17.37 -19.59 36.14
CA GLN A 205 18.43 -19.81 37.14
C GLN A 205 18.57 -18.68 38.16
N GLU A 206 18.42 -17.41 37.75
CA GLU A 206 18.42 -16.29 38.70
C GLU A 206 17.19 -16.33 39.63
N GLU A 207 16.03 -16.78 39.14
CA GLU A 207 14.83 -17.00 39.96
C GLU A 207 15.00 -18.19 40.93
N GLU A 208 15.63 -19.30 40.50
CA GLU A 208 15.95 -20.45 41.38
C GLU A 208 16.99 -20.09 42.47
N GLU A 209 18.05 -19.33 42.14
CA GLU A 209 19.05 -18.86 43.12
C GLU A 209 18.44 -17.86 44.14
N GLU A 210 17.56 -16.93 43.70
CA GLU A 210 16.82 -16.04 44.62
C GLU A 210 15.82 -16.79 45.52
N GLU A 211 15.20 -17.89 45.03
CA GLU A 211 14.33 -18.74 45.86
C GLU A 211 15.11 -19.61 46.87
N GLU A 212 16.30 -20.10 46.54
CA GLU A 212 17.18 -20.84 47.47
C GLU A 212 17.74 -19.91 48.58
N GLU A 213 18.24 -18.71 48.25
CA GLU A 213 18.69 -17.74 49.27
C GLU A 213 17.53 -17.34 50.21
N ALA A 214 16.32 -17.13 49.68
CA ALA A 214 15.12 -16.84 50.48
C ALA A 214 14.60 -18.03 51.31
N ALA A 215 15.06 -19.26 51.03
CA ALA A 215 14.80 -20.45 51.83
C ALA A 215 15.83 -20.62 52.94
N GLU A 216 17.13 -20.38 52.68
CA GLU A 216 18.17 -20.38 53.71
C GLU A 216 17.92 -19.28 54.77
N GLU A 217 17.48 -18.08 54.36
CA GLU A 217 17.15 -16.99 55.29
C GLU A 217 15.96 -17.32 56.22
N LYS A 218 15.11 -18.29 55.83
CA LYS A 218 13.99 -18.80 56.66
C LYS A 218 14.39 -20.00 57.53
N GLY A 219 15.37 -20.80 57.12
CA GLY A 219 15.83 -21.97 57.88
C GLY A 219 16.58 -21.62 59.19
N GLY A 220 17.19 -20.44 59.27
CA GLY A 220 18.03 -20.01 60.39
C GLY A 220 17.32 -19.56 61.68
N LYS A 221 16.04 -19.91 61.92
CA LYS A 221 15.24 -19.36 63.03
C LYS A 221 14.47 -20.34 63.93
N GLU A 222 14.58 -21.66 63.72
CA GLU A 222 13.86 -22.66 64.53
C GLU A 222 14.76 -23.75 65.14
N GLU A 223 15.84 -23.35 65.84
CA GLU A 223 16.56 -24.24 66.79
C GLU A 223 16.86 -23.52 68.13
N GLU A 224 15.81 -23.17 68.89
CA GLU A 224 15.92 -23.01 70.34
C GLU A 224 14.61 -23.47 71.04
N GLU A 225 14.72 -23.91 72.30
CA GLU A 225 13.64 -24.49 73.14
C GLU A 225 13.00 -25.83 72.71
N THR A 226 13.59 -26.95 73.14
CA THR A 226 13.06 -27.76 74.27
C THR A 226 13.96 -28.97 74.54
N GLY A 227 14.28 -29.24 75.81
CA GLY A 227 15.09 -30.40 76.20
C GLY A 227 14.45 -31.25 77.29
N VAL A 228 15.02 -32.44 77.53
CA VAL A 228 15.51 -32.96 78.84
C VAL A 228 15.47 -34.50 78.96
N ARG A 229 16.51 -35.07 79.62
CA ARG A 229 16.75 -36.46 80.11
C ARG A 229 17.28 -37.49 79.08
N LYS A 230 18.26 -38.36 79.40
CA LYS A 230 18.82 -38.74 80.73
C LYS A 230 20.24 -39.35 80.71
N SER A 231 21.07 -38.93 81.68
CA SER A 231 22.10 -39.67 82.47
C SER A 231 23.30 -40.43 81.84
N ASN A 232 24.50 -40.00 82.27
CA ASN A 232 25.69 -40.75 82.74
C ASN A 232 26.44 -41.72 81.79
N GLY A 233 27.79 -41.77 81.76
CA GLY A 233 28.82 -41.01 82.47
C GLY A 233 30.25 -41.53 82.17
N GLU A 234 31.29 -40.78 82.62
CA GLU A 234 32.73 -41.17 82.81
C GLU A 234 33.49 -41.84 81.63
N GLY A 235 34.70 -41.42 81.20
CA GLY A 235 35.56 -40.26 81.52
C GLY A 235 36.97 -40.43 80.90
N THR A 236 37.70 -39.33 80.61
CA THR A 236 39.17 -39.21 80.33
C THR A 236 39.80 -40.06 79.19
N GLU A 237 40.73 -39.60 78.34
CA GLU A 237 41.49 -38.34 78.22
C GLU A 237 42.13 -38.17 76.79
N GLU A 238 42.92 -37.11 76.61
CA GLU A 238 43.95 -36.87 75.55
C GLU A 238 43.63 -36.15 74.20
N ALA A 239 44.18 -34.93 74.14
CA ALA A 239 45.01 -34.34 73.07
C ALA A 239 44.46 -33.96 71.66
N LYS A 240 44.64 -32.68 71.32
CA LYS A 240 44.39 -32.04 70.01
C LYS A 240 45.31 -32.56 68.89
N VAL A 241 44.76 -32.84 67.71
CA VAL A 241 45.40 -32.62 66.39
C VAL A 241 44.34 -32.30 65.32
N GLY A 242 44.64 -31.36 64.42
CA GLY A 242 44.12 -31.33 63.05
C GLY A 242 45.30 -31.16 62.07
N PRO A 243 45.12 -31.11 60.73
CA PRO A 243 43.85 -30.99 59.99
C PRO A 243 43.77 -31.81 58.68
N THR A 244 42.75 -31.52 57.84
CA THR A 244 42.67 -31.68 56.36
C THR A 244 42.84 -33.06 55.69
N ALA A 245 41.81 -33.49 54.91
CA ALA A 245 41.97 -33.92 53.49
C ALA A 245 40.62 -34.21 52.76
N PHE A 246 40.39 -33.51 51.63
CA PHE A 246 39.91 -33.97 50.32
C PHE A 246 38.90 -35.16 50.13
N PHE A 247 37.90 -34.92 49.24
CA PHE A 247 37.62 -35.62 47.94
C PHE A 247 36.15 -36.02 47.60
N ARG A 248 35.85 -35.76 46.31
CA ARG A 248 35.04 -36.54 45.33
C ARG A 248 33.51 -36.35 45.21
N ARG A 249 33.15 -35.82 44.03
CA ARG A 249 31.89 -36.00 43.28
C ARG A 249 31.34 -37.44 43.34
N LYS A 250 30.01 -37.59 43.41
CA LYS A 250 29.30 -38.85 43.14
C LYS A 250 28.16 -38.64 42.13
N ARG A 251 27.97 -39.62 41.24
CA ARG A 251 27.08 -39.59 40.07
C ARG A 251 25.90 -40.54 40.30
N ARG A 252 24.66 -40.06 40.15
CA ARG A 252 23.38 -40.79 40.10
C ARG A 252 22.36 -39.87 39.42
N SER A 253 21.38 -40.32 38.65
CA SER A 253 21.21 -41.59 37.91
C SER A 253 20.16 -41.35 36.82
N VAL A 254 20.31 -41.99 35.66
CA VAL A 254 19.32 -41.89 34.57
C VAL A 254 18.10 -42.77 34.90
N ILE A 255 16.90 -42.19 34.90
CA ILE A 255 15.58 -42.75 34.52
C ILE A 255 14.52 -41.65 34.78
N GLU A 256 13.42 -41.65 34.02
CA GLU A 256 12.28 -40.72 34.11
C GLU A 256 12.53 -39.23 33.78
N VAL A 257 12.85 -38.96 32.50
CA VAL A 257 12.53 -37.68 31.85
C VAL A 257 11.76 -37.93 30.56
N ARG A 258 10.46 -38.20 30.71
CA ARG A 258 9.41 -38.04 29.70
C ARG A 258 8.19 -37.42 30.38
N ASP A 259 7.47 -36.59 29.63
CA ASP A 259 6.18 -35.97 30.00
C ASP A 259 6.17 -34.72 30.91
N LEU A 260 7.18 -33.84 30.77
CA LEU A 260 7.05 -32.41 31.09
C LEU A 260 7.48 -31.51 29.90
N ALA A 261 6.95 -31.81 28.70
CA ALA A 261 7.22 -31.06 27.47
C ALA A 261 5.97 -30.35 26.92
N ALA A 262 5.27 -29.58 27.77
CA ALA A 262 4.15 -28.74 27.34
C ALA A 262 4.01 -27.47 28.21
N LYS A 263 3.96 -26.29 27.56
CA LYS A 263 3.90 -24.92 28.12
C LYS A 263 5.24 -24.32 28.59
N LYS A 264 6.09 -23.92 27.64
CA LYS A 264 7.10 -22.87 27.91
C LYS A 264 6.36 -21.57 28.27
N LYS A 265 6.68 -20.95 29.41
CA LYS A 265 6.22 -19.58 29.72
C LYS A 265 6.83 -18.60 28.71
N ILE A 266 6.20 -17.44 28.51
CA ILE A 266 6.81 -16.36 27.72
C ILE A 266 7.95 -15.75 28.56
N PRO A 267 9.20 -15.64 28.04
CA PRO A 267 10.33 -15.11 28.79
C PRO A 267 10.14 -13.66 29.25
N HIS A 268 10.90 -13.25 30.27
CA HIS A 268 10.77 -11.94 30.91
C HIS A 268 11.14 -10.77 29.96
N ASP A 269 10.39 -9.66 30.01
CA ASP A 269 10.50 -8.54 29.04
C ASP A 269 11.87 -7.84 29.03
N LYS A 270 12.62 -7.92 30.13
CA LYS A 270 14.05 -7.55 30.21
C LYS A 270 14.90 -8.18 29.09
N ILE A 271 14.63 -9.44 28.72
CA ILE A 271 15.35 -10.17 27.66
C ILE A 271 15.06 -9.53 26.29
N PHE A 272 13.79 -9.29 25.98
CA PHE A 272 13.37 -8.67 24.72
C PHE A 272 13.91 -7.23 24.60
N THR A 273 13.90 -6.45 25.69
CA THR A 273 14.49 -5.10 25.72
C THR A 273 16.00 -5.14 25.53
N ALA A 274 16.72 -6.10 26.13
CA ALA A 274 18.15 -6.25 25.94
C ALA A 274 18.49 -6.65 24.49
N ILE A 275 17.71 -7.53 23.86
CA ILE A 275 17.88 -7.92 22.46
C ILE A 275 17.55 -6.75 21.52
N ALA A 276 16.43 -6.04 21.71
CA ALA A 276 16.08 -4.84 20.94
C ALA A 276 17.21 -3.79 21.03
N SER A 277 17.79 -3.60 22.22
CA SER A 277 18.90 -2.68 22.42
C SER A 277 20.22 -3.09 21.74
N MET A 278 20.39 -4.37 21.36
CA MET A 278 21.54 -4.89 20.63
C MET A 278 21.28 -5.01 19.12
N PHE A 279 20.01 -5.15 18.73
CA PHE A 279 19.55 -5.27 17.33
C PHE A 279 18.37 -4.34 17.04
N PRO A 280 18.52 -2.99 17.12
CA PRO A 280 17.39 -2.05 17.02
C PRO A 280 16.57 -2.19 15.73
N TYR A 281 17.21 -2.64 14.66
CA TYR A 281 16.60 -2.88 13.35
C TYR A 281 15.64 -4.08 13.27
N LYS A 282 15.61 -4.95 14.29
CA LYS A 282 14.71 -6.11 14.32
C LYS A 282 13.32 -5.79 14.92
N GLY A 283 13.18 -4.60 15.50
CA GLY A 283 11.92 -4.10 16.05
C GLY A 283 12.03 -3.65 17.50
N THR A 284 10.93 -3.11 17.99
CA THR A 284 10.72 -2.76 19.41
C THR A 284 10.67 -4.01 20.31
N THR A 285 10.72 -3.83 21.63
CA THR A 285 10.59 -4.92 22.62
C THR A 285 9.31 -5.74 22.38
N GLU A 286 8.22 -5.03 22.07
CA GLU A 286 6.89 -5.56 21.82
C GLU A 286 6.85 -6.39 20.52
N GLU A 287 7.39 -5.85 19.43
CA GLU A 287 7.50 -6.54 18.13
C GLU A 287 8.33 -7.83 18.23
N LEU A 288 9.45 -7.79 18.96
CA LEU A 288 10.28 -8.98 19.20
C LEU A 288 9.53 -10.03 20.04
N LYS A 289 8.75 -9.60 21.02
CA LYS A 289 7.94 -10.49 21.88
C LYS A 289 6.78 -11.12 21.11
N GLU A 290 6.14 -10.39 20.19
CA GLU A 290 5.14 -10.97 19.28
C GLU A 290 5.78 -11.94 18.28
N LYS A 291 6.86 -11.54 17.63
CA LYS A 291 7.62 -12.40 16.71
C LYS A 291 8.09 -13.71 17.36
N TYR A 292 8.48 -13.68 18.64
CA TYR A 292 8.86 -14.91 19.35
C TYR A 292 7.66 -15.83 19.63
N LYS A 293 6.45 -15.30 19.89
CA LYS A 293 5.23 -16.11 19.99
C LYS A 293 4.91 -16.79 18.67
N ASP A 294 4.97 -16.06 17.56
CA ASP A 294 4.73 -16.61 16.22
C ASP A 294 5.73 -17.72 15.87
N LEU A 295 7.00 -17.54 16.21
CA LEU A 295 8.05 -18.55 16.02
C LEU A 295 7.95 -19.77 16.97
N LEU A 296 7.16 -19.70 18.04
CA LEU A 296 6.89 -20.83 18.94
C LEU A 296 5.74 -21.71 18.47
N GLU A 297 4.78 -21.19 17.69
CA GLU A 297 3.73 -22.01 17.11
C GLU A 297 4.30 -22.94 16.02
N PRO A 298 3.88 -24.23 15.97
CA PRO A 298 4.33 -25.13 14.91
C PRO A 298 3.80 -24.67 13.55
N PRO A 299 4.55 -24.86 12.44
CA PRO A 299 4.12 -24.49 11.10
C PRO A 299 2.97 -25.40 10.63
N SER A 300 1.75 -25.05 11.04
CA SER A 300 0.53 -25.60 10.48
C SER A 300 0.35 -25.07 9.06
N PRO A 301 0.06 -25.91 8.05
CA PRO A 301 -0.19 -25.45 6.69
C PRO A 301 -1.42 -24.54 6.57
N VAL A 302 -2.28 -24.48 7.60
CA VAL A 302 -3.53 -23.69 7.60
C VAL A 302 -3.83 -23.06 8.98
N LYS A 303 -2.83 -22.46 9.64
CA LYS A 303 -3.10 -21.42 10.65
C LYS A 303 -2.92 -20.04 10.02
N LEU A 304 -4.05 -19.47 9.60
CA LEU A 304 -4.14 -18.02 9.46
C LEU A 304 -3.96 -17.37 10.85
N PRO A 305 -3.27 -16.22 10.97
CA PRO A 305 -3.20 -15.46 12.22
C PRO A 305 -4.59 -15.21 12.82
N PRO A 306 -4.73 -15.02 14.15
CA PRO A 306 -6.03 -14.95 14.82
C PRO A 306 -6.96 -13.83 14.31
N LEU A 307 -6.42 -12.82 13.64
CA LEU A 307 -7.16 -11.71 13.02
C LEU A 307 -7.53 -11.96 11.53
N CYS A 308 -7.02 -13.03 10.92
CA CYS A 308 -7.23 -13.35 9.51
C CYS A 308 -8.43 -14.30 9.32
N THR A 309 -9.38 -13.90 8.49
CA THR A 309 -10.58 -14.68 8.17
C THR A 309 -10.28 -15.71 7.07
N PRO A 310 -10.60 -17.02 7.25
CA PRO A 310 -10.47 -18.02 6.19
C PRO A 310 -11.30 -17.67 4.95
N ASN A 311 -10.85 -18.11 3.77
CA ASN A 311 -11.62 -17.93 2.54
C ASN A 311 -12.99 -18.62 2.65
N ILE A 312 -14.06 -17.91 2.28
CA ILE A 312 -15.45 -18.42 2.25
C ILE A 312 -15.57 -19.59 1.27
N ASP A 313 -14.87 -19.54 0.14
CA ASP A 313 -14.85 -20.62 -0.86
C ASP A 313 -13.90 -21.79 -0.48
N GLY A 314 -13.28 -21.73 0.71
CA GLY A 314 -12.30 -22.71 1.16
C GLY A 314 -12.90 -23.84 2.01
N PRO A 315 -12.27 -25.04 2.04
CA PRO A 315 -12.73 -26.16 2.86
C PRO A 315 -12.63 -25.92 4.37
N PHE A 316 -11.98 -24.83 4.80
CA PHE A 316 -11.83 -24.41 6.19
C PHE A 316 -12.65 -23.14 6.52
N ALA A 317 -13.67 -22.83 5.72
CA ALA A 317 -14.56 -21.68 5.95
C ALA A 317 -15.22 -21.75 7.33
N LYS A 318 -15.10 -20.67 8.10
CA LYS A 318 -15.67 -20.53 9.45
C LYS A 318 -16.84 -19.55 9.42
N SER A 319 -17.80 -19.76 10.32
CA SER A 319 -18.85 -18.78 10.61
C SER A 319 -18.23 -17.55 11.28
N VAL A 320 -18.30 -16.40 10.62
CA VAL A 320 -17.73 -15.12 11.08
C VAL A 320 -18.73 -13.97 10.93
N GLN A 321 -18.46 -12.84 11.57
CA GLN A 321 -19.33 -11.66 11.43
C GLN A 321 -19.15 -10.97 10.07
N ARG A 322 -20.13 -10.13 9.70
CA ARG A 322 -20.09 -9.36 8.44
C ARG A 322 -18.84 -8.49 8.35
N GLU A 323 -18.52 -7.77 9.41
CA GLU A 323 -17.40 -6.83 9.47
C GLU A 323 -16.05 -7.55 9.35
N GLN A 324 -15.95 -8.79 9.84
CA GLN A 324 -14.78 -9.67 9.68
C GLN A 324 -14.69 -10.19 8.24
N SER A 325 -15.80 -10.69 7.69
CA SER A 325 -15.89 -11.18 6.30
C SER A 325 -15.49 -10.13 5.26
N LEU A 326 -15.87 -8.87 5.51
CA LEU A 326 -15.57 -7.73 4.64
C LEU A 326 -14.34 -6.92 5.07
N HIS A 327 -13.61 -7.32 6.12
CA HIS A 327 -12.53 -6.51 6.69
C HIS A 327 -11.45 -6.19 5.65
N SER A 328 -10.87 -7.21 5.01
CA SER A 328 -9.85 -7.04 3.98
C SER A 328 -10.36 -6.21 2.80
N PHE A 329 -11.62 -6.38 2.42
CA PHE A 329 -12.25 -5.61 1.35
C PHE A 329 -12.38 -4.13 1.72
N HIS A 330 -12.88 -3.79 2.92
CA HIS A 330 -13.04 -2.40 3.35
C HIS A 330 -11.70 -1.70 3.62
N THR A 331 -10.74 -2.40 4.24
CA THR A 331 -9.43 -1.83 4.61
C THR A 331 -8.54 -1.60 3.39
N LEU A 332 -8.44 -2.57 2.47
CA LEU A 332 -7.51 -2.50 1.34
C LEU A 332 -8.09 -1.78 0.11
N PHE A 333 -9.42 -1.72 -0.06
CA PHE A 333 -10.01 -1.08 -1.24
C PHE A 333 -9.87 0.44 -1.20
N CYS A 334 -9.40 1.03 -2.29
CA CYS A 334 -9.39 2.47 -2.46
C CYS A 334 -10.56 2.94 -3.31
N ARG A 335 -11.53 3.60 -2.68
CA ARG A 335 -12.72 4.19 -3.34
C ARG A 335 -12.38 5.30 -4.35
N ARG A 336 -11.16 5.85 -4.35
CA ARG A 336 -10.73 6.91 -5.30
C ARG A 336 -10.34 6.34 -6.68
N CYS A 337 -9.62 5.22 -6.70
CA CYS A 337 -9.10 4.61 -7.93
C CYS A 337 -9.63 3.21 -8.25
N PHE A 338 -10.50 2.65 -7.38
CA PHE A 338 -11.15 1.34 -7.53
C PHE A 338 -10.18 0.15 -7.60
N LYS A 339 -9.08 0.22 -6.84
CA LYS A 339 -8.08 -0.86 -6.70
C LYS A 339 -7.94 -1.24 -5.23
N TYR A 340 -7.57 -2.49 -4.96
CA TYR A 340 -7.05 -2.89 -3.66
C TYR A 340 -5.57 -2.49 -3.55
N ASP A 341 -5.14 -2.10 -2.35
CA ASP A 341 -3.78 -1.73 -2.00
C ASP A 341 -3.12 -0.79 -3.02
N CYS A 342 -3.68 0.42 -3.14
CA CYS A 342 -3.38 1.28 -4.28
C CYS A 342 -2.09 2.10 -4.11
N PHE A 343 -1.21 2.03 -5.11
CA PHE A 343 0.07 2.77 -5.17
C PHE A 343 -0.02 4.31 -5.25
N LEU A 344 -1.12 4.95 -4.85
CA LEU A 344 -1.28 6.41 -4.96
C LEU A 344 -1.90 7.07 -3.72
N HIS A 345 -2.74 6.36 -2.97
CA HIS A 345 -3.46 6.90 -1.83
C HIS A 345 -3.07 6.13 -0.56
N PRO A 346 -2.16 6.67 0.28
CA PRO A 346 -1.60 5.95 1.43
C PRO A 346 -2.57 5.87 2.63
N PHE A 347 -3.66 6.65 2.62
CA PHE A 347 -4.65 6.64 3.69
C PHE A 347 -5.78 5.67 3.34
N HIS A 348 -6.04 4.70 4.23
CA HIS A 348 -7.21 3.82 4.15
C HIS A 348 -8.52 4.61 4.12
N ALA A 349 -9.54 4.03 3.48
CA ALA A 349 -10.86 4.63 3.43
C ALA A 349 -11.49 4.70 4.82
N THR A 350 -12.13 5.82 5.17
CA THR A 350 -12.78 5.96 6.47
C THR A 350 -13.99 5.00 6.60
N PRO A 351 -14.32 4.49 7.79
CA PRO A 351 -15.34 3.44 7.95
C PRO A 351 -16.73 3.81 7.41
N ASN A 352 -17.07 5.10 7.32
CA ASN A 352 -18.36 5.53 6.80
C ASN A 352 -18.45 5.48 5.26
N VAL A 353 -17.33 5.40 4.52
CA VAL A 353 -17.30 5.29 3.05
C VAL A 353 -18.08 4.08 2.53
N TYR A 354 -18.08 2.98 3.30
CA TYR A 354 -18.75 1.73 2.94
C TYR A 354 -20.19 1.62 3.48
N LYS A 355 -20.61 2.54 4.36
CA LYS A 355 -21.97 2.57 4.89
C LYS A 355 -22.88 3.28 3.88
N ARG A 356 -23.79 2.54 3.24
CA ARG A 356 -24.84 3.14 2.40
C ARG A 356 -25.79 3.97 3.27
N LYS A 357 -25.99 5.24 2.89
CA LYS A 357 -26.95 6.15 3.55
C LYS A 357 -28.41 5.93 3.12
N SER A 358 -28.66 5.27 1.99
CA SER A 358 -30.02 4.96 1.52
C SER A 358 -30.44 3.55 1.93
N LYS A 359 -31.60 3.46 2.61
CA LYS A 359 -32.30 2.21 2.95
C LYS A 359 -33.27 1.74 1.85
N GLU A 360 -33.33 2.39 0.68
CA GLU A 360 -34.28 2.05 -0.38
C GLU A 360 -33.92 0.73 -1.10
N ILE A 361 -34.23 -0.39 -0.45
CA ILE A 361 -34.24 -1.71 -1.06
C ILE A 361 -35.70 -2.14 -1.16
N ARG A 362 -36.23 -2.14 -2.38
CA ARG A 362 -37.59 -2.60 -2.63
C ARG A 362 -37.66 -4.09 -2.34
N MET A 363 -38.44 -4.47 -1.34
CA MET A 363 -38.83 -5.87 -1.13
C MET A 363 -39.83 -6.29 -2.20
N GLU A 364 -39.68 -7.53 -2.68
CA GLU A 364 -40.63 -8.13 -3.61
C GLU A 364 -41.92 -8.48 -2.85
N THR A 365 -43.07 -7.99 -3.32
CA THR A 365 -44.38 -8.18 -2.67
C THR A 365 -45.13 -9.42 -3.16
N GLU A 366 -44.52 -10.18 -4.06
CA GLU A 366 -45.07 -11.39 -4.66
C GLU A 366 -44.22 -12.60 -4.22
N PRO A 367 -44.81 -13.78 -3.97
CA PRO A 367 -44.06 -14.92 -3.46
C PRO A 367 -43.09 -15.44 -4.52
N CYS A 368 -41.82 -15.60 -4.15
CA CYS A 368 -40.75 -16.04 -5.06
C CYS A 368 -40.79 -17.53 -5.44
N GLY A 369 -41.79 -18.29 -4.95
CA GLY A 369 -41.92 -19.73 -5.13
C GLY A 369 -42.81 -20.37 -4.06
N LEU A 370 -42.91 -21.70 -4.06
CA LEU A 370 -43.68 -22.47 -3.07
C LEU A 370 -43.06 -22.35 -1.66
N ASP A 371 -41.73 -22.35 -1.56
CA ASP A 371 -40.99 -22.19 -0.30
C ASP A 371 -40.66 -20.72 0.04
N CYS A 372 -41.61 -19.81 -0.22
CA CYS A 372 -41.45 -18.39 0.07
C CYS A 372 -41.85 -18.04 1.51
N PHE A 373 -41.05 -17.24 2.21
CA PHE A 373 -41.35 -16.78 3.57
C PHE A 373 -42.70 -16.04 3.66
N LEU A 374 -43.13 -15.33 2.61
CA LEU A 374 -44.41 -14.62 2.53
C LEU A 374 -45.65 -15.53 2.64
N LEU A 375 -45.47 -16.86 2.52
CA LEU A 375 -46.53 -17.86 2.66
C LEU A 375 -46.64 -18.43 4.10
N GLN A 376 -45.72 -18.06 5.01
CA GLN A 376 -45.81 -18.45 6.43
C GLN A 376 -46.83 -17.59 7.21
N LYS A 377 -47.48 -18.20 8.21
CA LYS A 377 -48.40 -17.51 9.14
C LYS A 377 -47.65 -16.38 9.86
N GLY A 378 -48.21 -15.16 9.83
CA GLY A 378 -47.62 -13.96 10.44
C GLY A 378 -46.53 -13.26 9.63
N ALA A 379 -45.83 -13.92 8.70
CA ALA A 379 -44.74 -13.32 7.93
C ALA A 379 -45.19 -12.16 7.02
N LYS A 380 -46.42 -12.25 6.48
CA LYS A 380 -47.04 -11.18 5.68
C LYS A 380 -47.41 -9.96 6.52
N GLU A 381 -47.86 -10.17 7.76
CA GLU A 381 -48.17 -9.10 8.71
C GLU A 381 -46.90 -8.43 9.23
N PHE A 382 -45.84 -9.20 9.48
CA PHE A 382 -44.51 -8.69 9.78
C PHE A 382 -43.96 -7.81 8.64
N ALA A 383 -44.09 -8.25 7.39
CA ALA A 383 -43.69 -7.47 6.22
C ALA A 383 -44.55 -6.21 5.99
N ASP A 384 -45.86 -6.22 6.30
CA ASP A 384 -46.72 -5.02 6.23
C ASP A 384 -46.54 -4.08 7.45
N GLN A 385 -46.06 -4.55 8.62
CA GLN A 385 -45.83 -3.73 9.82
C GLN A 385 -44.48 -2.99 9.82
N GLU A 386 -43.38 -3.64 9.39
CA GLU A 386 -42.04 -3.02 9.33
C GLU A 386 -41.84 -2.11 8.10
N MET A 387 -42.85 -1.93 7.24
CA MET A 387 -42.79 -1.17 5.99
C MET A 387 -44.03 -0.28 5.77
N PRO A 388 -44.00 1.03 6.12
CA PRO A 388 -45.05 1.94 5.68
C PRO A 388 -45.05 2.05 4.15
N ARG A 389 -46.22 1.82 3.54
CA ARG A 389 -46.39 1.94 2.08
C ARG A 389 -46.04 3.35 1.61
N SER A 390 -44.90 3.50 0.94
CA SER A 390 -44.57 4.67 0.13
C SER A 390 -45.80 5.08 -0.69
N GLN A 391 -46.24 6.33 -0.56
CA GLN A 391 -47.47 6.80 -1.18
C GLN A 391 -47.40 6.59 -2.70
N ARG A 392 -48.05 5.54 -3.20
CA ARG A 392 -48.25 5.32 -4.64
C ARG A 392 -48.81 6.61 -5.22
N SER A 393 -48.07 7.22 -6.14
CA SER A 393 -48.54 8.41 -6.85
C SER A 393 -49.97 8.19 -7.33
N ARG A 394 -50.87 9.15 -7.06
CA ARG A 394 -52.28 9.06 -7.42
C ARG A 394 -52.42 9.02 -8.96
N ARG A 395 -52.30 7.83 -9.56
CA ARG A 395 -52.81 7.57 -10.91
C ARG A 395 -54.30 7.92 -10.89
N ARG A 396 -54.67 9.01 -11.60
CA ARG A 396 -56.07 9.45 -11.75
C ARG A 396 -56.90 8.30 -12.34
N ARG A 397 -57.63 7.59 -11.49
CA ARG A 397 -58.63 6.59 -11.89
C ARG A 397 -59.84 7.34 -12.45
N ARG A 398 -59.89 7.57 -13.77
CA ARG A 398 -61.14 7.93 -14.46
C ARG A 398 -62.10 6.76 -14.27
N GLN A 399 -63.27 7.01 -13.67
CA GLN A 399 -64.35 6.02 -13.64
C GLN A 399 -65.09 5.97 -14.98
N PRO A 400 -65.69 4.82 -15.33
CA PRO A 400 -66.43 4.63 -16.57
C PRO A 400 -67.89 5.11 -16.47
N ARG A 401 -68.51 5.38 -17.62
CA ARG A 401 -69.97 5.51 -17.82
C ARG A 401 -70.39 4.64 -19.00
N PRO A 402 -71.47 3.84 -18.90
CA PRO A 402 -72.18 3.25 -20.03
C PRO A 402 -73.60 3.87 -20.17
N PRO A 403 -74.47 3.44 -21.11
CA PRO A 403 -74.28 3.64 -22.56
C PRO A 403 -75.57 4.12 -23.29
N SER A 404 -75.47 4.67 -24.51
CA SER A 404 -76.54 4.56 -25.54
C SER A 404 -76.11 5.03 -26.95
N SER A 405 -76.50 4.23 -27.94
CA SER A 405 -76.76 4.51 -29.37
C SER A 405 -76.42 5.88 -30.00
N SER A 406 -75.68 5.87 -31.12
CA SER A 406 -76.26 5.97 -32.50
C SER A 406 -75.19 5.92 -33.60
N CYS A 407 -75.48 5.20 -34.69
CA CYS A 407 -74.80 5.22 -36.00
C CYS A 407 -75.44 6.34 -36.89
N PRO A 408 -74.90 6.78 -38.06
CA PRO A 408 -74.22 6.00 -39.12
C PRO A 408 -72.92 6.59 -39.73
N GLY A 409 -72.30 5.85 -40.67
CA GLY A 409 -71.06 6.20 -41.42
C GLY A 409 -71.33 6.99 -42.72
N PRO A 410 -70.62 6.77 -43.87
CA PRO A 410 -69.65 5.70 -44.19
C PRO A 410 -68.38 6.14 -44.99
N SER A 411 -67.69 5.17 -45.61
CA SER A 411 -66.67 5.24 -46.69
C SER A 411 -65.20 5.46 -46.30
N GLY A 412 -64.23 4.64 -46.78
CA GLY A 412 -64.34 3.39 -47.56
C GLY A 412 -62.98 2.83 -48.03
N THR A 413 -62.98 1.52 -48.41
CA THR A 413 -62.00 0.75 -49.22
C THR A 413 -60.51 0.72 -48.78
N THR A 414 -59.79 -0.40 -48.72
CA THR A 414 -60.06 -1.86 -48.89
C THR A 414 -58.97 -2.64 -48.10
N GLU A 415 -58.76 -3.97 -48.09
CA GLU A 415 -59.26 -5.14 -48.86
C GLU A 415 -59.25 -6.41 -47.96
N GLU A 416 -59.43 -7.62 -48.50
CA GLU A 416 -59.32 -8.92 -47.81
C GLU A 416 -58.17 -9.77 -48.44
N ALA A 417 -57.71 -10.96 -47.99
CA ALA A 417 -58.09 -11.90 -46.94
C ALA A 417 -56.89 -12.81 -46.51
N LYS A 418 -57.04 -13.55 -45.39
CA LYS A 418 -56.66 -14.99 -45.09
C LYS A 418 -55.54 -15.71 -45.89
N GLU A 419 -54.74 -16.66 -45.38
CA GLU A 419 -54.60 -17.41 -44.11
C GLU A 419 -53.30 -18.28 -44.15
N VAL A 420 -52.85 -18.88 -43.03
CA VAL A 420 -51.97 -20.11 -42.94
C VAL A 420 -50.50 -19.96 -43.44
N ASP A 421 -49.45 -20.63 -42.94
CA ASP A 421 -49.09 -21.33 -41.67
C ASP A 421 -47.57 -21.70 -41.73
N SER A 422 -46.96 -22.12 -40.61
CA SER A 422 -45.74 -22.98 -40.46
C SER A 422 -44.48 -22.72 -41.34
N ASP A 423 -43.31 -22.30 -40.82
CA ASP A 423 -42.29 -23.02 -39.99
C ASP A 423 -41.13 -23.67 -40.79
N HIS A 424 -40.07 -24.06 -40.04
CA HIS A 424 -38.95 -24.96 -40.44
C HIS A 424 -37.85 -24.33 -41.33
N GLU A 425 -36.55 -24.65 -41.25
CA GLU A 425 -35.73 -25.80 -40.75
C GLU A 425 -34.38 -25.29 -40.15
N THR A 426 -33.46 -26.03 -39.50
CA THR A 426 -33.40 -27.16 -38.52
C THR A 426 -31.94 -27.33 -38.04
N THR A 427 -31.74 -28.17 -37.00
CA THR A 427 -30.61 -29.11 -36.71
C THR A 427 -30.19 -29.05 -35.24
N SER A 428 -29.99 -30.13 -34.48
CA SER A 428 -30.21 -31.58 -34.73
C SER A 428 -30.50 -32.33 -33.40
N SER A 429 -31.13 -33.50 -33.51
CA SER A 429 -31.41 -34.55 -32.50
C SER A 429 -30.16 -35.07 -31.75
N SER A 430 -30.22 -35.85 -30.64
CA SER A 430 -31.13 -36.99 -30.40
C SER A 430 -31.33 -37.47 -28.93
N GLU A 431 -32.61 -37.76 -28.62
CA GLU A 431 -33.17 -39.00 -28.02
C GLU A 431 -32.53 -39.71 -26.81
N SER A 432 -33.33 -39.86 -25.74
CA SER A 432 -33.53 -41.12 -24.99
C SER A 432 -34.90 -41.09 -24.28
N ASN A 433 -35.62 -42.21 -24.27
CA ASN A 433 -37.08 -42.26 -24.08
C ASN A 433 -37.48 -42.95 -22.76
N SER A 434 -38.47 -42.43 -22.01
CA SER A 434 -39.59 -43.25 -21.46
C SER A 434 -40.60 -42.49 -20.56
N ARG A 435 -41.80 -42.28 -21.12
CA ARG A 435 -43.15 -42.49 -20.52
C ARG A 435 -43.44 -42.01 -19.09
N CYS A 436 -44.25 -40.96 -19.00
CA CYS A 436 -45.09 -40.66 -17.83
C CYS A 436 -46.32 -41.58 -17.76
N GLN A 437 -46.77 -41.88 -16.53
CA GLN A 437 -48.19 -42.18 -16.25
C GLN A 437 -48.73 -41.07 -15.33
N THR A 438 -49.91 -40.54 -15.68
CA THR A 438 -50.70 -39.65 -14.81
C THR A 438 -51.41 -40.44 -13.72
N PRO A 439 -51.66 -39.82 -12.55
CA PRO A 439 -52.96 -39.99 -11.91
C PRO A 439 -53.65 -38.68 -11.54
N THR A 440 -54.89 -38.59 -12.02
CA THR A 440 -56.13 -38.10 -11.39
C THR A 440 -56.08 -37.42 -10.01
N LYS A 441 -56.88 -36.35 -9.91
CA LYS A 441 -57.34 -35.65 -8.70
C LYS A 441 -57.60 -36.54 -7.47
N LEU A 442 -57.19 -36.05 -6.30
CA LEU A 442 -57.90 -36.23 -5.02
C LEU A 442 -58.08 -34.85 -4.34
N CYS A 443 -59.13 -34.73 -3.54
CA CYS A 443 -59.47 -33.54 -2.74
C CYS A 443 -59.25 -33.83 -1.24
N PRO A 444 -59.22 -32.80 -0.38
CA PRO A 444 -58.41 -32.84 0.84
C PRO A 444 -59.10 -33.53 2.01
N GLY A 445 -58.28 -34.20 2.83
CA GLY A 445 -58.67 -34.75 4.12
C GLY A 445 -57.45 -35.28 4.87
N GLU A 446 -57.46 -35.06 6.18
CA GLU A 446 -56.71 -35.78 7.21
C GLU A 446 -55.22 -35.46 7.44
N GLU A 447 -55.04 -34.70 8.52
CA GLU A 447 -54.12 -34.94 9.65
C GLU A 447 -52.65 -34.49 9.57
N HIS A 448 -52.27 -33.79 10.65
CA HIS A 448 -50.93 -33.33 10.96
C HIS A 448 -50.07 -34.53 11.39
N GLU A 449 -49.16 -34.98 10.51
CA GLU A 449 -47.90 -35.55 10.96
C GLU A 449 -46.81 -34.49 10.82
N GLU A 450 -46.24 -34.06 11.95
CA GLU A 450 -45.03 -33.26 11.95
C GLU A 450 -43.84 -34.14 11.53
N GLN A 451 -43.67 -34.30 10.21
CA GLN A 451 -42.39 -34.75 9.68
C GLN A 451 -41.33 -33.69 10.01
N VAL A 452 -40.60 -33.94 11.09
CA VAL A 452 -39.41 -33.19 11.47
C VAL A 452 -38.37 -33.44 10.38
N GLU A 453 -38.33 -32.55 9.38
CA GLU A 453 -37.25 -32.51 8.40
C GLU A 453 -35.90 -32.47 9.15
N PRO A 454 -34.87 -33.20 8.67
CA PRO A 454 -33.57 -33.17 9.31
C PRO A 454 -33.07 -31.72 9.41
N PRO A 455 -32.46 -31.31 10.53
CA PRO A 455 -32.10 -29.91 10.76
C PRO A 455 -31.19 -29.41 9.64
N VAL A 456 -31.67 -28.41 8.91
CA VAL A 456 -30.98 -27.83 7.74
C VAL A 456 -29.58 -27.41 8.17
N GLN A 457 -28.57 -28.14 7.70
CA GLN A 457 -27.18 -27.84 8.03
C GLN A 457 -26.75 -26.59 7.28
N TRP A 458 -26.17 -25.64 8.02
CA TRP A 458 -25.52 -24.46 7.49
C TRP A 458 -24.01 -24.62 7.62
N SER A 459 -23.30 -24.38 6.53
CA SER A 459 -21.83 -24.30 6.52
C SER A 459 -21.37 -22.92 6.99
N GLY A 460 -20.15 -22.84 7.53
CA GLY A 460 -19.56 -21.55 7.95
C GLY A 460 -19.48 -20.52 6.82
N ALA A 461 -19.39 -20.98 5.57
CA ALA A 461 -19.48 -20.16 4.37
C ALA A 461 -20.89 -19.55 4.19
N GLU A 462 -21.95 -20.36 4.25
CA GLU A 462 -23.34 -19.92 4.09
C GLU A 462 -23.78 -18.98 5.22
N GLU A 463 -23.38 -19.24 6.48
CA GLU A 463 -23.70 -18.36 7.61
C GLU A 463 -23.04 -16.99 7.46
N SER A 464 -21.76 -16.96 7.08
CA SER A 464 -21.02 -15.70 6.86
C SER A 464 -21.58 -14.93 5.66
N LEU A 465 -21.90 -15.63 4.57
CA LEU A 465 -22.52 -15.05 3.38
C LEU A 465 -23.91 -14.48 3.70
N PHE A 466 -24.72 -15.19 4.50
CA PHE A 466 -26.00 -14.69 4.98
C PHE A 466 -25.84 -13.37 5.75
N ARG A 467 -24.93 -13.31 6.74
CA ARG A 467 -24.71 -12.07 7.53
C ARG A 467 -24.26 -10.89 6.65
N VAL A 468 -23.40 -11.16 5.66
CA VAL A 468 -22.96 -10.15 4.66
C VAL A 468 -24.10 -9.66 3.78
N LEU A 469 -24.90 -10.59 3.24
CA LEU A 469 -26.04 -10.28 2.38
C LEU A 469 -27.15 -9.58 3.15
N HIS A 470 -27.48 -10.05 4.36
CA HIS A 470 -28.49 -9.45 5.22
C HIS A 470 -28.16 -8.00 5.57
N GLY A 471 -26.93 -7.69 5.95
CA GLY A 471 -26.51 -6.30 6.17
C GLY A 471 -26.51 -5.40 4.91
N THR A 472 -26.73 -5.98 3.72
CA THR A 472 -26.70 -5.31 2.41
C THR A 472 -28.07 -5.25 1.72
N TYR A 473 -28.94 -6.24 1.95
CA TYR A 473 -30.29 -6.39 1.40
C TYR A 473 -31.40 -6.23 2.45
N TYR A 474 -31.04 -6.08 3.74
CA TYR A 474 -31.94 -6.06 4.89
C TYR A 474 -32.91 -7.25 4.85
N ASN A 475 -34.19 -7.03 5.18
CA ASN A 475 -35.21 -8.07 5.29
C ASN A 475 -35.68 -8.65 3.92
N ASN A 476 -34.98 -8.40 2.79
CA ASN A 476 -35.32 -8.99 1.48
C ASN A 476 -34.79 -10.43 1.37
N PHE A 477 -35.41 -11.35 2.12
CA PHE A 477 -35.03 -12.76 2.18
C PHE A 477 -35.14 -13.50 0.83
N CYS A 478 -36.02 -13.05 -0.08
CA CYS A 478 -36.12 -13.58 -1.45
C CYS A 478 -34.83 -13.34 -2.25
N SER A 479 -34.29 -12.11 -2.21
CA SER A 479 -33.03 -11.78 -2.87
C SER A 479 -31.83 -12.47 -2.21
N ILE A 480 -31.83 -12.58 -0.87
CA ILE A 480 -30.75 -13.26 -0.14
C ILE A 480 -30.72 -14.76 -0.50
N ALA A 481 -31.87 -15.45 -0.49
CA ALA A 481 -31.95 -16.86 -0.89
C ALA A 481 -31.50 -17.08 -2.34
N ARG A 482 -31.89 -16.19 -3.26
CA ARG A 482 -31.44 -16.24 -4.66
C ARG A 482 -29.92 -16.10 -4.82
N LEU A 483 -29.27 -15.33 -3.95
CA LEU A 483 -27.82 -15.10 -3.98
C LEU A 483 -27.02 -16.20 -3.24
N ILE A 484 -27.58 -16.80 -2.19
CA ILE A 484 -26.99 -17.96 -1.52
C ILE A 484 -27.13 -19.21 -2.41
N SER A 485 -28.24 -19.35 -3.13
CA SER A 485 -28.61 -20.43 -4.06
C SER A 485 -28.77 -21.85 -3.47
N THR A 486 -28.06 -22.18 -2.38
CA THR A 486 -28.13 -23.47 -1.68
C THR A 486 -29.27 -23.58 -0.66
N LYS A 487 -29.94 -22.46 -0.32
CA LYS A 487 -30.99 -22.37 0.69
C LYS A 487 -32.26 -21.76 0.11
N THR A 488 -33.43 -22.25 0.55
CA THR A 488 -34.73 -21.70 0.15
C THR A 488 -35.06 -20.41 0.90
N CYS A 489 -36.03 -19.64 0.40
CA CYS A 489 -36.43 -18.37 1.01
C CYS A 489 -37.01 -18.56 2.42
N LYS A 490 -37.78 -19.65 2.64
CA LYS A 490 -38.20 -20.13 3.96
C LYS A 490 -37.02 -20.35 4.91
N GLN A 491 -36.02 -21.12 4.50
CA GLN A 491 -34.85 -21.46 5.33
C GLN A 491 -34.02 -20.21 5.69
N VAL A 492 -33.89 -19.25 4.78
CA VAL A 492 -33.19 -17.97 5.01
C VAL A 492 -33.92 -17.12 6.05
N TYR A 493 -35.26 -17.09 6.02
CA TYR A 493 -36.06 -16.40 7.04
C TYR A 493 -35.97 -17.08 8.41
N GLU A 494 -36.04 -18.42 8.45
CA GLU A 494 -35.89 -19.20 9.69
C GLU A 494 -34.51 -18.99 10.35
N PHE A 495 -33.45 -18.90 9.54
CA PHE A 495 -32.11 -18.56 10.02
C PHE A 495 -32.02 -17.11 10.53
N ALA A 496 -32.65 -16.14 9.85
CA ALA A 496 -32.73 -14.75 10.31
C ALA A 496 -33.43 -14.60 11.67
N VAL A 497 -34.52 -15.36 11.89
CA VAL A 497 -35.23 -15.45 13.18
C VAL A 497 -34.32 -16.08 14.25
N LYS A 498 -33.62 -17.16 13.92
CA LYS A 498 -32.69 -17.87 14.83
C LYS A 498 -31.52 -16.99 15.30
N GLU A 499 -30.94 -16.17 14.42
CA GLU A 499 -29.86 -15.22 14.79
C GLU A 499 -30.39 -13.93 15.45
N VAL A 500 -31.71 -13.76 15.59
CA VAL A 500 -32.36 -12.52 16.06
C VAL A 500 -31.99 -11.29 15.19
N LEU A 501 -31.59 -11.52 13.95
CA LEU A 501 -31.13 -10.49 13.01
C LEU A 501 -32.28 -9.79 12.28
N ILE A 502 -33.46 -9.69 12.89
CA ILE A 502 -34.55 -8.89 12.33
C ILE A 502 -34.25 -7.40 12.56
N HIS A 503 -33.88 -6.70 11.48
CA HIS A 503 -33.74 -5.24 11.54
C HIS A 503 -35.11 -4.58 11.65
N ARG A 504 -35.45 -4.11 12.86
CA ARG A 504 -36.50 -3.10 13.05
C ARG A 504 -36.05 -1.79 12.45
N VAL A 505 -36.86 -1.17 11.60
CA VAL A 505 -36.47 0.08 10.90
C VAL A 505 -36.88 1.29 11.73
N PRO A 506 -35.93 2.15 12.21
CA PRO A 506 -36.30 3.43 12.80
C PRO A 506 -36.96 4.34 11.75
N LEU A 507 -38.15 4.83 12.08
CA LEU A 507 -38.86 5.87 11.34
C LEU A 507 -38.15 7.21 11.53
N GLU A 508 -37.27 7.57 10.60
CA GLU A 508 -36.86 8.97 10.43
C GLU A 508 -37.56 9.58 9.21
N ASP A 509 -38.36 10.61 9.47
CA ASP A 509 -39.23 11.27 8.49
C ASP A 509 -38.43 12.27 7.63
N GLY A 510 -37.54 11.71 6.80
CA GLY A 510 -36.58 12.45 5.94
C GLY A 510 -37.13 12.84 4.57
N GLY A 511 -38.41 13.21 4.48
CA GLY A 511 -39.11 13.46 3.22
C GLY A 511 -38.70 14.72 2.44
N ASN A 512 -37.52 14.72 1.80
CA ASN A 512 -37.13 15.77 0.84
C ASN A 512 -36.82 15.22 -0.55
N SER A 513 -37.77 15.40 -1.49
CA SER A 513 -37.55 15.15 -2.92
C SER A 513 -36.41 16.03 -3.47
N PRO A 514 -35.58 15.54 -4.42
CA PRO A 514 -34.53 16.35 -5.04
C PRO A 514 -35.11 17.40 -6.00
N GLN A 515 -35.60 18.51 -5.43
CA GLN A 515 -35.98 19.69 -6.19
C GLN A 515 -34.72 20.28 -6.85
N LYS A 516 -34.68 20.28 -8.19
CA LYS A 516 -33.61 20.90 -9.00
C LYS A 516 -33.62 22.44 -8.88
N LYS A 517 -33.33 22.98 -7.69
CA LYS A 517 -33.17 24.43 -7.46
C LYS A 517 -31.88 24.90 -8.11
N LYS A 518 -31.95 25.99 -8.88
CA LYS A 518 -30.78 26.63 -9.52
C LYS A 518 -29.83 27.19 -8.46
N ARG A 519 -28.82 26.41 -8.08
CA ARG A 519 -27.66 26.86 -7.28
C ARG A 519 -27.02 28.07 -7.97
N LYS A 520 -27.01 29.25 -7.32
CA LYS A 520 -26.71 30.54 -7.96
C LYS A 520 -25.21 30.73 -8.27
N HIS A 521 -24.86 30.76 -9.56
CA HIS A 521 -23.47 30.79 -10.09
C HIS A 521 -22.55 31.91 -9.55
N ARG A 522 -23.10 32.97 -8.93
CA ARG A 522 -22.36 34.15 -8.46
C ARG A 522 -21.60 33.96 -7.14
N LEU A 523 -21.87 32.93 -6.34
CA LEU A 523 -21.18 32.75 -5.05
C LEU A 523 -19.77 32.16 -5.23
N TRP A 524 -19.61 31.17 -6.12
CA TRP A 524 -18.33 30.46 -6.33
C TRP A 524 -17.22 31.35 -6.88
N ALA A 525 -17.54 32.31 -7.76
CA ALA A 525 -16.57 33.30 -8.24
C ALA A 525 -16.00 34.16 -7.10
N LYS A 526 -16.79 34.49 -6.07
CA LYS A 526 -16.31 35.24 -4.90
C LYS A 526 -15.43 34.40 -3.96
N ILE A 527 -15.68 33.09 -3.88
CA ILE A 527 -14.83 32.17 -3.11
C ILE A 527 -13.47 32.03 -3.79
N GLN A 528 -13.45 31.85 -5.12
CA GLN A 528 -12.21 31.79 -5.91
C GLN A 528 -11.40 33.10 -5.81
N LEU A 529 -12.04 34.25 -6.00
CA LEU A 529 -11.36 35.56 -5.94
C LEU A 529 -10.86 35.93 -4.54
N LYS A 530 -11.47 35.42 -3.46
CA LYS A 530 -10.90 35.53 -2.10
C LYS A 530 -9.70 34.60 -1.91
N LYS A 531 -9.69 33.43 -2.57
CA LYS A 531 -8.61 32.45 -2.48
C LYS A 531 -7.33 32.97 -3.15
N ASP A 532 -7.43 33.66 -4.28
CA ASP A 532 -6.25 34.14 -5.03
C ASP A 532 -5.45 35.28 -4.34
N ASN A 533 -5.91 35.80 -3.19
CA ASN A 533 -5.37 37.01 -2.54
C ASN A 533 -4.64 36.75 -1.19
N SER A 534 -4.31 35.49 -0.89
CA SER A 534 -3.52 35.09 0.27
C SER A 534 -2.28 34.30 -0.19
N SER A 535 -1.21 34.28 0.60
CA SER A 535 0.00 33.49 0.33
C SER A 535 -0.32 31.99 0.39
N ASN A 536 -0.69 31.42 -0.77
CA ASN A 536 -1.36 30.14 -0.85
C ASN A 536 -0.41 28.93 -0.77
N GLN A 537 -0.20 28.44 0.45
CA GLN A 537 0.15 27.03 0.64
C GLN A 537 -1.10 26.19 0.32
N VAL A 538 -1.10 25.50 -0.82
CA VAL A 538 -2.21 24.61 -1.21
C VAL A 538 -1.95 23.23 -0.64
N TYR A 539 -2.88 22.64 0.09
CA TYR A 539 -2.66 21.32 0.70
C TYR A 539 -3.23 20.21 -0.18
N ASN A 540 -2.68 19.00 -0.07
CA ASN A 540 -3.22 17.84 -0.78
C ASN A 540 -4.63 17.48 -0.30
N TYR A 541 -5.49 17.08 -1.23
CA TYR A 541 -6.88 16.75 -0.92
C TYR A 541 -7.02 15.38 -0.22
N GLN A 542 -7.61 15.42 0.97
CA GLN A 542 -8.12 14.26 1.71
C GLN A 542 -9.65 14.38 1.87
N PRO A 543 -10.41 13.28 1.72
CA PRO A 543 -11.85 13.29 1.96
C PRO A 543 -12.18 13.56 3.43
N CYS A 544 -13.03 14.53 3.70
CA CYS A 544 -13.56 14.74 5.05
C CYS A 544 -14.61 13.68 5.42
N ASP A 545 -14.58 13.24 6.66
CA ASP A 545 -15.58 12.40 7.31
C ASP A 545 -15.82 12.94 8.73
N HIS A 546 -16.98 13.57 8.92
CA HIS A 546 -17.44 14.10 10.18
C HIS A 546 -18.97 13.88 10.20
N PRO A 547 -19.46 12.77 10.79
CA PRO A 547 -20.88 12.51 10.87
C PRO A 547 -21.59 13.65 11.61
N ASP A 548 -22.82 13.94 11.20
CA ASP A 548 -23.76 14.86 11.85
C ASP A 548 -23.33 16.34 11.99
N HIS A 549 -22.14 16.70 11.46
CA HIS A 549 -21.63 18.06 11.40
C HIS A 549 -21.51 18.58 9.95
N PRO A 550 -21.84 19.85 9.67
CA PRO A 550 -21.68 20.47 8.35
C PRO A 550 -20.20 20.76 8.04
N CYS A 551 -19.86 21.00 6.76
CA CYS A 551 -18.53 21.46 6.39
C CYS A 551 -18.34 22.95 6.70
N ASP A 552 -18.04 23.27 7.95
CA ASP A 552 -17.70 24.62 8.43
C ASP A 552 -16.17 24.82 8.55
N SER A 553 -15.71 25.80 9.36
CA SER A 553 -14.29 26.08 9.60
C SER A 553 -13.50 24.95 10.27
N SER A 554 -14.16 23.99 10.91
CA SER A 554 -13.53 22.79 11.50
C SER A 554 -13.31 21.67 10.47
N CYS A 555 -13.94 21.76 9.30
CA CYS A 555 -13.84 20.74 8.27
C CYS A 555 -12.43 20.69 7.67
N PRO A 556 -11.75 19.52 7.61
CA PRO A 556 -10.41 19.40 7.03
C PRO A 556 -10.31 19.94 5.59
N CYS A 557 -11.36 19.80 4.77
CA CYS A 557 -11.39 20.40 3.43
C CYS A 557 -11.39 21.93 3.49
N VAL A 558 -12.18 22.54 4.38
CA VAL A 558 -12.27 24.02 4.50
C VAL A 558 -10.98 24.59 5.10
N MET A 559 -10.42 23.95 6.13
CA MET A 559 -9.13 24.31 6.73
C MET A 559 -7.99 24.30 5.69
N THR A 560 -7.95 23.27 4.84
CA THR A 560 -6.99 23.15 3.73
C THR A 560 -7.34 24.00 2.50
N GLN A 561 -8.38 24.83 2.57
CA GLN A 561 -8.96 25.61 1.47
C GLN A 561 -9.34 24.79 0.23
N ASN A 562 -9.54 23.48 0.38
CA ASN A 562 -9.96 22.56 -0.66
C ASN A 562 -11.49 22.47 -0.76
N PHE A 563 -11.99 22.26 -1.97
CA PHE A 563 -13.39 21.90 -2.16
C PHE A 563 -13.63 20.45 -1.68
N CYS A 564 -14.84 20.18 -1.19
CA CYS A 564 -15.25 18.79 -0.94
C CYS A 564 -15.51 18.09 -2.28
N GLU A 565 -14.93 16.91 -2.48
CA GLU A 565 -15.13 16.10 -3.69
C GLU A 565 -16.18 15.00 -3.45
N LYS A 566 -16.54 14.28 -4.51
CA LYS A 566 -17.41 13.09 -4.46
C LYS A 566 -17.00 11.99 -3.46
N PHE A 567 -15.77 12.03 -2.95
CA PHE A 567 -15.27 11.08 -1.94
C PHE A 567 -15.54 11.51 -0.48
N CYS A 568 -15.83 12.79 -0.22
CA CYS A 568 -16.18 13.30 1.11
C CYS A 568 -17.50 12.71 1.61
N GLN A 569 -17.55 12.33 2.89
CA GLN A 569 -18.73 11.74 3.53
C GLN A 569 -19.73 12.77 4.10
N CYS A 570 -19.41 14.06 3.99
CA CYS A 570 -20.35 15.16 4.23
C CYS A 570 -21.59 15.09 3.31
N GLU A 571 -22.64 15.83 3.67
CA GLU A 571 -23.92 15.83 2.95
C GLU A 571 -23.81 16.07 1.43
N HIS A 572 -24.80 15.53 0.70
CA HIS A 572 -24.93 15.78 -0.74
C HIS A 572 -25.15 17.26 -1.06
N GLU A 573 -25.82 18.00 -0.18
CA GLU A 573 -26.08 19.45 -0.32
C GLU A 573 -24.98 20.35 0.28
N CYS A 574 -23.83 19.78 0.69
CA CYS A 574 -22.69 20.54 1.21
C CYS A 574 -22.32 21.73 0.32
N GLN A 575 -22.15 22.92 0.93
CA GLN A 575 -21.89 24.17 0.20
C GLN A 575 -20.45 24.24 -0.35
N ASN A 576 -19.49 23.62 0.33
CA ASN A 576 -18.09 23.52 -0.10
C ASN A 576 -17.87 22.43 -1.18
N ARG A 577 -18.90 21.66 -1.55
CA ARG A 577 -18.80 20.59 -2.56
C ARG A 577 -18.73 21.16 -3.97
N PHE A 578 -17.70 20.79 -4.75
CA PHE A 578 -17.51 21.31 -6.10
C PHE A 578 -18.65 20.82 -7.03
N PRO A 579 -19.35 21.71 -7.78
CA PRO A 579 -20.59 21.36 -8.48
C PRO A 579 -20.40 20.81 -9.91
N GLY A 580 -19.16 20.73 -10.41
CA GLY A 580 -18.88 20.41 -11.81
C GLY A 580 -19.21 21.56 -12.78
N CYS A 581 -19.20 21.27 -14.09
CA CYS A 581 -19.59 22.23 -15.14
C CYS A 581 -20.86 21.79 -15.87
N ARG A 582 -21.53 22.76 -16.52
CA ARG A 582 -22.69 22.56 -17.42
C ARG A 582 -22.40 23.02 -18.84
N CYS A 583 -21.13 22.98 -19.24
CA CYS A 583 -20.69 23.31 -20.59
C CYS A 583 -21.25 22.31 -21.60
N LYS A 584 -21.40 22.71 -22.87
CA LYS A 584 -21.80 21.80 -23.95
C LYS A 584 -20.61 21.04 -24.55
N THR A 585 -19.48 21.73 -24.78
CA THR A 585 -18.26 21.17 -25.38
C THR A 585 -17.02 21.96 -24.96
N GLN A 586 -15.86 21.47 -25.36
CA GLN A 586 -14.51 22.05 -25.36
C GLN A 586 -13.89 22.38 -23.99
N CYS A 587 -14.60 23.01 -23.05
CA CYS A 587 -14.17 23.18 -21.65
C CYS A 587 -12.77 23.77 -21.39
N ASN A 588 -12.14 24.42 -22.37
CA ASN A 588 -10.73 24.85 -22.38
C ASN A 588 -10.56 26.38 -22.23
N THR A 589 -11.60 27.07 -21.77
CA THR A 589 -11.60 28.53 -21.59
C THR A 589 -12.09 28.90 -20.18
N LYS A 590 -11.83 30.15 -19.75
CA LYS A 590 -12.29 30.69 -18.46
C LYS A 590 -13.83 30.72 -18.30
N GLN A 591 -14.61 30.43 -19.35
CA GLN A 591 -16.06 30.25 -19.26
C GLN A 591 -16.44 28.94 -18.53
N CYS A 592 -15.56 27.93 -18.56
CA CYS A 592 -15.77 26.66 -17.87
C CYS A 592 -15.33 26.77 -16.40
N PRO A 593 -16.21 26.52 -15.40
CA PRO A 593 -15.84 26.56 -13.99
C PRO A 593 -14.69 25.62 -13.61
N CYS A 594 -14.62 24.43 -14.20
CA CYS A 594 -13.52 23.48 -13.99
C CYS A 594 -12.19 24.08 -14.43
N TYR A 595 -12.11 24.58 -15.67
CA TYR A 595 -10.89 25.13 -16.24
C TYR A 595 -10.41 26.40 -15.52
N LEU A 596 -11.37 27.28 -15.16
CA LEU A 596 -11.10 28.48 -14.36
C LEU A 596 -10.54 28.14 -12.97
N ALA A 597 -11.08 27.10 -12.32
CA ALA A 597 -10.62 26.62 -11.02
C ALA A 597 -9.35 25.74 -11.09
N VAL A 598 -8.72 25.61 -12.26
CA VAL A 598 -7.51 24.77 -12.47
C VAL A 598 -7.78 23.28 -12.19
N ARG A 599 -8.91 22.79 -12.70
CA ARG A 599 -9.39 21.41 -12.55
C ARG A 599 -9.76 20.78 -13.88
N GLU A 600 -9.56 19.48 -14.03
CA GLU A 600 -10.23 18.71 -15.07
C GLU A 600 -11.73 18.53 -14.77
N CYS A 601 -12.51 18.16 -15.79
CA CYS A 601 -13.93 17.89 -15.68
C CYS A 601 -14.16 16.50 -15.09
N ASP A 602 -14.65 16.45 -13.86
CA ASP A 602 -15.03 15.20 -13.19
C ASP A 602 -16.16 14.50 -13.98
N PRO A 603 -15.99 13.23 -14.40
CA PRO A 603 -16.98 12.51 -15.20
C PRO A 603 -18.29 12.22 -14.45
N ASP A 604 -18.29 12.18 -13.12
CA ASP A 604 -19.51 11.92 -12.32
C ASP A 604 -20.35 13.19 -12.11
N LEU A 605 -19.79 14.37 -12.42
CA LEU A 605 -20.44 15.68 -12.23
C LEU A 605 -20.71 16.41 -13.56
N CYS A 606 -19.80 16.29 -14.53
CA CYS A 606 -19.79 17.10 -15.76
C CYS A 606 -20.53 16.42 -16.91
N MET A 607 -21.75 15.94 -16.64
CA MET A 607 -22.57 15.09 -17.52
C MET A 607 -23.03 15.72 -18.85
N THR A 608 -22.66 16.97 -19.16
CA THR A 608 -23.15 17.67 -20.36
C THR A 608 -22.05 18.09 -21.33
N CYS A 609 -20.78 18.02 -20.93
CA CYS A 609 -19.66 18.52 -21.74
C CYS A 609 -18.91 17.42 -22.50
N GLY A 610 -19.31 16.16 -22.33
CA GLY A 610 -18.63 14.97 -22.84
C GLY A 610 -17.56 14.37 -21.94
N ALA A 611 -17.34 14.87 -20.73
CA ALA A 611 -16.39 14.26 -19.80
C ALA A 611 -16.77 12.82 -19.42
N ALA A 612 -18.08 12.55 -19.33
CA ALA A 612 -18.68 11.25 -19.01
C ALA A 612 -18.92 10.34 -20.23
N ASP A 613 -18.73 10.83 -21.46
CA ASP A 613 -19.19 10.13 -22.66
C ASP A 613 -18.08 9.28 -23.29
N HIS A 614 -18.42 8.13 -23.87
CA HIS A 614 -17.56 7.26 -24.70
C HIS A 614 -16.13 7.05 -24.14
N TRP A 615 -15.96 6.17 -23.15
CA TRP A 615 -14.65 5.90 -22.54
C TRP A 615 -13.59 5.37 -23.52
N ASP A 616 -14.00 4.53 -24.48
CA ASP A 616 -13.10 3.91 -25.47
C ASP A 616 -12.66 4.87 -26.58
N SER A 617 -13.35 6.01 -26.73
CA SER A 617 -13.00 7.02 -27.74
C SER A 617 -11.89 7.95 -27.25
N LYS A 618 -10.82 8.05 -28.04
CA LYS A 618 -9.80 9.10 -27.90
C LYS A 618 -10.31 10.48 -28.30
N VAL A 619 -11.38 10.55 -29.10
CA VAL A 619 -12.02 11.80 -29.53
C VAL A 619 -13.19 12.08 -28.59
N VAL A 620 -13.01 13.11 -27.75
CA VAL A 620 -13.96 13.51 -26.71
C VAL A 620 -14.33 14.98 -26.95
N SER A 621 -15.60 15.33 -26.79
CA SER A 621 -16.06 16.71 -26.98
C SER A 621 -15.54 17.66 -25.88
N CYS A 622 -15.22 17.15 -24.69
CA CYS A 622 -14.51 17.85 -23.63
C CYS A 622 -12.98 17.81 -23.90
N LYS A 623 -12.31 18.96 -23.92
CA LYS A 623 -10.83 19.05 -24.02
C LYS A 623 -10.15 19.29 -22.66
N ASN A 624 -10.87 19.08 -21.56
CA ASN A 624 -10.41 19.30 -20.18
C ASN A 624 -10.61 18.02 -19.35
N CYS A 625 -10.20 16.90 -19.91
CA CYS A 625 -10.22 15.55 -19.33
C CYS A 625 -9.10 14.66 -19.91
N SER A 626 -8.01 15.29 -20.37
CA SER A 626 -6.93 14.64 -21.10
C SER A 626 -5.97 13.91 -20.17
N ILE A 627 -5.72 14.45 -18.97
CA ILE A 627 -4.86 13.86 -17.94
C ILE A 627 -5.55 12.63 -17.32
N GLN A 628 -6.85 12.70 -17.00
CA GLN A 628 -7.59 11.55 -16.46
C GLN A 628 -7.76 10.41 -17.48
N ARG A 629 -7.88 10.71 -18.77
CA ARG A 629 -7.99 9.70 -19.85
C ARG A 629 -6.63 9.29 -20.46
N GLY A 630 -5.52 9.89 -20.05
CA GLY A 630 -4.19 9.59 -20.60
C GLY A 630 -4.02 9.94 -22.08
N LEU A 631 -4.74 10.96 -22.58
CA LEU A 631 -4.76 11.41 -23.99
C LEU A 631 -3.50 12.21 -24.36
N LYS A 632 -2.33 11.64 -24.06
CA LYS A 632 -1.01 12.23 -24.36
C LYS A 632 -0.64 12.07 -25.84
N LYS A 633 0.15 13.01 -26.34
CA LYS A 633 0.74 13.04 -27.68
C LYS A 633 1.86 12.01 -27.80
N HIS A 634 2.17 11.62 -29.03
CA HIS A 634 3.24 10.64 -29.25
C HIS A 634 4.63 11.30 -29.21
N LEU A 635 5.42 10.94 -28.19
CA LEU A 635 6.78 11.44 -27.97
C LEU A 635 7.87 10.48 -28.47
N LEU A 636 8.92 11.06 -29.03
CA LEU A 636 10.16 10.42 -29.48
C LEU A 636 11.30 10.77 -28.50
N LEU A 637 12.38 9.99 -28.54
CA LEU A 637 13.59 10.16 -27.74
C LEU A 637 14.78 10.13 -28.69
N ALA A 638 15.65 11.13 -28.61
CA ALA A 638 16.90 11.23 -29.39
C ALA A 638 17.93 12.05 -28.59
N PRO A 639 19.22 12.06 -28.95
CA PRO A 639 20.18 13.00 -28.38
C PRO A 639 19.66 14.45 -28.53
N SER A 640 19.81 15.25 -27.48
CA SER A 640 19.43 16.67 -27.51
C SER A 640 20.47 17.49 -28.26
N ASN A 641 20.05 18.63 -28.83
CA ASN A 641 20.98 19.64 -29.34
C ASN A 641 21.59 20.51 -28.21
N VAL A 642 21.05 20.43 -26.98
CA VAL A 642 21.52 21.18 -25.81
C VAL A 642 22.40 20.30 -24.92
N ALA A 643 21.82 19.26 -24.31
CA ALA A 643 22.54 18.37 -23.41
C ALA A 643 21.87 16.99 -23.31
N GLY A 644 22.68 15.93 -23.34
CA GLY A 644 22.21 14.58 -23.05
C GLY A 644 21.11 14.07 -24.00
N TRP A 645 20.00 13.62 -23.42
CA TRP A 645 18.82 13.13 -24.14
C TRP A 645 17.72 14.21 -24.18
N GLY A 646 17.10 14.37 -25.34
CA GLY A 646 15.94 15.25 -25.57
C GLY A 646 14.69 14.46 -25.97
N THR A 647 13.51 15.02 -25.72
CA THR A 647 12.24 14.46 -26.22
C THR A 647 11.62 15.35 -27.31
N PHE A 648 11.16 14.69 -28.37
CA PHE A 648 10.73 15.33 -29.61
C PHE A 648 9.29 14.91 -29.93
N ILE A 649 8.48 15.80 -30.51
CA ILE A 649 7.07 15.52 -30.74
C ILE A 649 6.81 14.92 -32.13
N LYS A 650 6.08 13.80 -32.22
CA LYS A 650 5.81 13.13 -33.51
C LYS A 650 4.73 13.83 -34.35
N GLU A 651 3.91 14.67 -33.75
CA GLU A 651 2.75 15.31 -34.40
C GLU A 651 2.72 16.80 -34.03
N SER A 652 2.18 17.64 -34.92
CA SER A 652 2.03 19.07 -34.62
C SER A 652 0.98 19.32 -33.53
N VAL A 653 1.24 20.28 -32.65
CA VAL A 653 0.40 20.59 -31.48
C VAL A 653 0.08 22.08 -31.42
N GLN A 654 -1.17 22.40 -31.10
CA GLN A 654 -1.66 23.78 -31.04
C GLN A 654 -1.38 24.44 -29.68
N LYS A 655 -1.35 25.77 -29.64
CA LYS A 655 -1.15 26.52 -28.39
C LYS A 655 -2.18 26.14 -27.32
N ASN A 656 -1.71 25.95 -26.09
CA ASN A 656 -2.42 25.47 -24.90
C ASN A 656 -3.00 24.04 -25.01
N GLU A 657 -2.62 23.26 -26.03
CA GLU A 657 -3.01 21.85 -26.13
C GLU A 657 -2.13 20.99 -25.21
N PHE A 658 -2.72 19.91 -24.68
CA PHE A 658 -2.06 18.97 -23.78
C PHE A 658 -1.07 18.07 -24.55
N ILE A 659 0.14 17.94 -24.02
CA ILE A 659 1.20 17.10 -24.58
C ILE A 659 1.31 15.79 -23.79
N SER A 660 1.61 15.86 -22.50
CA SER A 660 1.73 14.70 -21.62
C SER A 660 1.56 15.12 -20.17
N GLU A 661 1.19 14.18 -19.30
CA GLU A 661 1.46 14.32 -17.87
C GLU A 661 2.98 14.16 -17.65
N TYR A 662 3.55 14.87 -16.69
CA TYR A 662 4.86 14.56 -16.10
C TYR A 662 4.65 13.55 -14.97
N CYS A 663 4.95 12.27 -15.23
CA CYS A 663 4.76 11.21 -14.25
C CYS A 663 6.05 10.94 -13.46
N GLY A 664 5.93 10.63 -12.18
CA GLY A 664 7.05 10.23 -11.32
C GLY A 664 6.64 9.51 -10.04
N GLU A 665 7.63 9.22 -9.20
CA GLU A 665 7.46 8.78 -7.82
C GLU A 665 6.99 9.96 -6.96
N VAL A 666 5.90 9.81 -6.21
CA VAL A 666 5.41 10.82 -5.27
C VAL A 666 6.06 10.57 -3.92
N ARG A 667 6.85 11.53 -3.44
CA ARG A 667 7.48 11.52 -2.10
C ARG A 667 7.09 12.74 -1.28
N LEU A 668 7.31 12.70 0.03
CA LEU A 668 7.25 13.87 0.90
C LEU A 668 8.44 14.82 0.62
N HIS A 669 8.26 16.13 0.80
CA HIS A 669 9.32 17.13 0.56
C HIS A 669 10.59 16.84 1.37
N LYS A 670 10.45 16.55 2.66
CA LYS A 670 11.55 16.22 3.60
C LYS A 670 12.42 15.05 3.13
N THR A 671 11.83 14.08 2.44
CA THR A 671 12.49 12.86 1.97
C THR A 671 13.34 13.11 0.73
N VAL A 672 12.95 14.13 -0.05
CA VAL A 672 13.73 14.60 -1.19
C VAL A 672 14.85 15.53 -0.73
N GLU A 673 14.58 16.42 0.23
CA GLU A 673 15.58 17.30 0.87
C GLU A 673 16.73 16.49 1.50
N ARG A 674 16.41 15.41 2.23
CA ARG A 674 17.41 14.48 2.79
C ARG A 674 18.24 13.74 1.73
N SER A 675 17.73 13.62 0.49
CA SER A 675 18.37 12.80 -0.53
C SER A 675 19.35 13.62 -1.37
N PHE A 676 20.59 13.76 -0.89
CA PHE A 676 21.69 14.40 -1.64
C PHE A 676 22.03 13.75 -2.99
N ARG A 677 21.39 12.62 -3.34
CA ARG A 677 21.47 11.95 -4.63
C ARG A 677 21.49 12.91 -5.83
N TYR A 678 20.68 13.96 -5.82
CA TYR A 678 20.57 14.91 -6.93
C TYR A 678 21.77 15.88 -7.01
N HIS A 679 22.41 16.18 -5.86
CA HIS A 679 23.67 16.92 -5.82
C HIS A 679 24.79 16.09 -6.45
N VAL A 680 24.91 14.81 -6.04
CA VAL A 680 25.90 13.86 -6.58
C VAL A 680 25.72 13.61 -8.07
N MET A 681 24.48 13.46 -8.53
CA MET A 681 24.19 13.09 -9.92
C MET A 681 24.40 14.23 -10.93
N GLY A 682 24.50 15.49 -10.49
CA GLY A 682 24.68 16.62 -11.40
C GLY A 682 23.45 16.95 -12.27
N TYR A 683 22.28 16.41 -11.91
CA TYR A 683 20.98 16.75 -12.54
C TYR A 683 19.82 16.39 -11.61
N SER A 684 18.68 17.07 -11.81
CA SER A 684 17.46 16.86 -11.03
C SER A 684 16.23 16.70 -11.92
N TRP A 685 15.48 15.61 -11.73
CA TRP A 685 14.17 15.35 -12.34
C TRP A 685 13.05 15.42 -11.29
N VAL A 686 13.23 16.34 -10.34
CA VAL A 686 12.41 16.51 -9.15
C VAL A 686 11.49 17.70 -9.37
N TRP A 687 10.17 17.48 -9.30
CA TRP A 687 9.18 18.55 -9.39
C TRP A 687 8.43 18.73 -8.07
N GLY A 688 8.68 19.85 -7.38
CA GLY A 688 7.89 20.25 -6.22
C GLY A 688 6.41 20.42 -6.58
N LEU A 689 5.54 19.60 -5.98
CA LEU A 689 4.15 20.00 -5.73
C LEU A 689 4.15 20.77 -4.40
N TYR A 690 3.03 20.78 -3.68
CA TYR A 690 2.90 21.57 -2.47
C TYR A 690 3.49 20.87 -1.23
N ASN A 691 2.85 19.80 -0.75
CA ASN A 691 3.37 19.01 0.39
C ASN A 691 4.18 17.78 -0.07
N PHE A 692 4.14 17.50 -1.36
CA PHE A 692 4.73 16.32 -2.00
C PHE A 692 5.56 16.76 -3.19
N VAL A 693 6.33 15.83 -3.72
CA VAL A 693 7.27 16.04 -4.82
C VAL A 693 7.13 14.89 -5.80
N VAL A 694 7.13 15.18 -7.09
CA VAL A 694 7.12 14.18 -8.17
C VAL A 694 8.54 14.01 -8.69
N ASP A 695 9.20 12.92 -8.30
CA ASP A 695 10.55 12.54 -8.73
C ASP A 695 10.47 11.56 -9.90
N ALA A 696 10.84 12.00 -11.11
CA ALA A 696 10.85 11.12 -12.28
C ALA A 696 12.11 10.23 -12.39
N THR A 697 13.07 10.30 -11.44
CA THR A 697 14.41 9.72 -11.56
C THR A 697 14.40 8.20 -11.76
N ARG A 698 13.87 7.43 -10.80
CA ARG A 698 13.80 5.96 -10.88
C ARG A 698 12.63 5.48 -11.74
N LYS A 699 11.48 6.14 -11.64
CA LYS A 699 10.25 5.80 -12.38
C LYS A 699 9.66 7.07 -12.96
N GLY A 700 9.26 7.05 -14.23
CA GLY A 700 8.72 8.24 -14.89
C GLY A 700 8.20 7.94 -16.29
N ASN A 701 8.03 8.95 -17.14
CA ASN A 701 7.58 8.76 -18.52
C ASN A 701 8.38 9.64 -19.50
N LYS A 702 8.13 9.49 -20.82
CA LYS A 702 8.97 10.11 -21.87
C LYS A 702 9.14 11.63 -21.76
N ILE A 703 8.20 12.38 -21.18
CA ILE A 703 8.33 13.84 -21.05
C ILE A 703 9.39 14.27 -20.00
N ARG A 704 9.94 13.34 -19.20
CA ARG A 704 11.09 13.59 -18.30
C ARG A 704 12.36 14.07 -19.03
N PHE A 705 12.45 13.81 -20.34
CA PHE A 705 13.56 14.21 -21.21
C PHE A 705 13.26 15.51 -21.99
N ALA A 706 12.20 16.25 -21.65
CA ALA A 706 12.04 17.61 -22.14
C ALA A 706 12.95 18.53 -21.32
N ASN A 707 13.90 19.16 -21.99
CA ASN A 707 15.01 19.87 -21.35
C ASN A 707 14.61 21.26 -20.82
N HIS A 708 15.49 21.84 -20.01
CA HIS A 708 15.35 23.22 -19.58
C HIS A 708 15.57 24.19 -20.75
N SER A 709 14.84 25.31 -20.74
CA SER A 709 15.19 26.53 -21.48
C SER A 709 14.52 27.72 -20.81
N VAL A 710 15.17 28.90 -20.86
CA VAL A 710 14.56 30.17 -20.44
C VAL A 710 13.47 30.63 -21.42
N ASN A 711 13.55 30.20 -22.69
CA ASN A 711 12.60 30.51 -23.76
C ASN A 711 11.80 29.27 -24.25
N PRO A 712 11.10 28.54 -23.35
CA PRO A 712 10.56 27.22 -23.65
C PRO A 712 9.38 27.26 -24.62
N ASN A 713 9.20 26.19 -25.39
CA ASN A 713 8.01 25.97 -26.22
C ASN A 713 6.85 25.30 -25.47
N CYS A 714 7.09 24.74 -24.28
CA CYS A 714 6.07 24.17 -23.38
C CYS A 714 5.94 24.96 -22.06
N TYR A 715 4.88 24.67 -21.31
CA TYR A 715 4.73 25.07 -19.91
C TYR A 715 4.07 23.95 -19.11
N ALA A 716 4.43 23.84 -17.83
CA ALA A 716 3.78 22.95 -16.89
C ALA A 716 2.65 23.64 -16.13
N LYS A 717 1.65 22.86 -15.73
CA LYS A 717 0.54 23.31 -14.89
C LYS A 717 0.11 22.15 -13.98
N VAL A 718 0.16 22.38 -12.67
CA VAL A 718 -0.50 21.49 -11.70
C VAL A 718 -2.01 21.63 -11.87
N VAL A 719 -2.71 20.52 -12.06
CA VAL A 719 -4.17 20.46 -12.24
C VAL A 719 -4.74 19.50 -11.21
N MET A 720 -5.87 19.86 -10.59
CA MET A 720 -6.62 18.96 -9.74
C MET A 720 -7.51 18.05 -10.61
N VAL A 721 -7.29 16.74 -10.51
CA VAL A 721 -7.89 15.70 -11.35
C VAL A 721 -8.49 14.63 -10.45
N ASN A 722 -9.82 14.62 -10.28
CA ASN A 722 -10.54 13.68 -9.41
C ASN A 722 -9.95 13.56 -7.98
N GLY A 723 -9.53 14.68 -7.39
CA GLY A 723 -8.93 14.73 -6.05
C GLY A 723 -7.41 14.56 -6.01
N ASP A 724 -6.76 14.23 -7.13
CA ASP A 724 -5.31 14.10 -7.23
C ASP A 724 -4.68 15.33 -7.92
N HIS A 725 -3.60 15.87 -7.35
CA HIS A 725 -2.78 16.88 -8.02
C HIS A 725 -1.87 16.21 -9.05
N ARG A 726 -2.01 16.56 -10.33
CA ARG A 726 -1.26 15.97 -11.44
C ARG A 726 -0.61 17.07 -12.30
N ILE A 727 0.61 16.84 -12.77
CA ILE A 727 1.39 17.83 -13.55
C ILE A 727 1.11 17.63 -15.03
N GLY A 728 0.35 18.53 -15.66
CA GLY A 728 0.17 18.53 -17.11
C GLY A 728 1.19 19.42 -17.80
N ILE A 729 1.82 18.91 -18.87
CA ILE A 729 2.67 19.67 -19.80
C ILE A 729 1.83 20.06 -21.02
N PHE A 730 1.85 21.35 -21.35
CA PHE A 730 1.04 21.97 -22.40
C PHE A 730 1.92 22.83 -23.33
N ALA A 731 1.49 22.99 -24.58
CA ALA A 731 2.23 23.80 -25.55
C ALA A 731 2.05 25.31 -25.29
N LYS A 732 3.15 26.07 -25.14
CA LYS A 732 3.16 27.54 -24.91
C LYS A 732 2.90 28.33 -26.21
N ARG A 733 3.32 27.75 -27.34
CA ARG A 733 3.06 28.21 -28.72
C ARG A 733 2.55 27.03 -29.56
N ALA A 734 2.31 27.23 -30.85
CA ALA A 734 2.20 26.10 -31.78
C ALA A 734 3.57 25.42 -31.91
N ILE A 735 3.58 24.09 -31.99
CA ILE A 735 4.78 23.25 -32.09
C ILE A 735 4.62 22.36 -33.32
N LEU A 736 5.63 22.35 -34.19
CA LEU A 736 5.68 21.54 -35.41
C LEU A 736 6.13 20.11 -35.12
N GLN A 737 5.85 19.21 -36.05
CA GLN A 737 6.36 17.83 -36.02
C GLN A 737 7.90 17.84 -36.01
N GLY A 738 8.50 17.07 -35.11
CA GLY A 738 9.95 16.92 -34.99
C GLY A 738 10.64 17.96 -34.11
N GLU A 739 9.95 18.97 -33.58
CA GLU A 739 10.56 19.89 -32.61
C GLU A 739 10.90 19.19 -31.28
N GLU A 740 12.06 19.55 -30.70
CA GLU A 740 12.43 19.21 -29.32
C GLU A 740 11.53 20.00 -28.34
N LEU A 741 11.13 19.36 -27.25
CA LEU A 741 10.28 19.97 -26.22
C LEU A 741 11.12 20.49 -25.06
N PHE A 742 10.88 21.75 -24.71
CA PHE A 742 11.53 22.43 -23.57
C PHE A 742 10.48 23.03 -22.65
N PHE A 743 10.73 23.01 -21.35
CA PHE A 743 9.95 23.76 -20.37
C PHE A 743 10.86 24.49 -19.38
N ASP A 744 10.37 25.58 -18.79
CA ASP A 744 11.07 26.31 -17.74
C ASP A 744 11.01 25.49 -16.43
N TYR A 745 12.18 25.13 -15.90
CA TYR A 745 12.33 24.33 -14.67
C TYR A 745 12.19 25.20 -13.40
N ARG A 746 12.29 26.53 -13.52
CA ARG A 746 12.28 27.49 -12.41
C ARG A 746 13.32 27.18 -11.33
N TYR A 747 14.53 26.83 -11.76
CA TYR A 747 15.67 26.74 -10.86
C TYR A 747 15.84 28.03 -10.06
N SER A 748 16.30 27.90 -8.82
CA SER A 748 16.80 29.05 -8.07
C SER A 748 17.98 29.68 -8.82
N GLN A 749 18.30 30.93 -8.50
CA GLN A 749 19.36 31.65 -9.21
C GLN A 749 20.74 31.00 -9.02
N ASP A 750 20.91 30.28 -7.90
CA ASP A 750 22.12 29.52 -7.56
C ASP A 750 22.15 28.12 -8.23
N ASP A 751 21.00 27.44 -8.35
CA ASP A 751 20.89 26.15 -9.04
C ASP A 751 21.07 26.28 -10.56
N ALA A 752 20.55 27.36 -11.16
CA ALA A 752 20.63 27.59 -12.60
C ALA A 752 22.09 27.65 -13.09
N LEU A 753 23.01 28.18 -12.26
CA LEU A 753 24.44 28.26 -12.54
C LEU A 753 25.14 26.90 -12.53
N LYS A 754 24.60 25.88 -11.82
CA LYS A 754 25.16 24.52 -11.79
C LYS A 754 24.73 23.66 -12.97
N TYR A 755 23.51 23.84 -13.48
CA TYR A 755 22.88 22.88 -14.40
C TYR A 755 22.63 23.40 -15.83
N VAL A 756 22.73 24.70 -16.09
CA VAL A 756 22.36 25.32 -17.39
C VAL A 756 23.56 26.01 -18.05
N GLY A 757 24.63 25.25 -18.32
CA GLY A 757 25.90 25.80 -18.80
C GLY A 757 25.95 26.31 -20.25
N ILE A 758 24.92 26.06 -21.08
CA ILE A 758 25.08 26.06 -22.56
C ILE A 758 24.26 27.15 -23.30
N GLU A 759 23.22 27.76 -22.73
CA GLU A 759 22.46 28.84 -23.41
C GLU A 759 23.26 30.17 -23.56
N ARG A 760 24.53 30.24 -23.14
CA ARG A 760 25.36 31.48 -23.21
C ARG A 760 26.19 31.67 -24.49
N GLU A 761 26.35 30.66 -25.34
CA GLU A 761 27.29 30.74 -26.49
C GLU A 761 26.63 30.89 -27.87
N VAL A 762 25.30 30.81 -27.98
CA VAL A 762 24.62 30.74 -29.30
C VAL A 762 24.23 32.11 -29.87
N ASP A 763 24.14 33.16 -29.05
CA ASP A 763 23.71 34.51 -29.47
C ASP A 763 24.89 35.48 -29.74
N VAL A 764 26.12 34.98 -29.96
CA VAL A 764 27.30 35.80 -30.31
C VAL A 764 28.11 35.20 -31.47
N ALA A 765 27.51 35.18 -32.67
CA ALA A 765 28.19 34.92 -33.94
C ALA A 765 27.51 35.68 -35.11
#